data_AF-A0A9W6DFN9-F1
#
_entry.id   AF-A0A9W6DFN9-F1
#
_cell.length_a   1.000
_cell.length_b   1.000
_cell.length_c   1.000
_cell.angle_alpha   90.00
_cell.angle_beta   90.00
_cell.angle_gamma   90.00
#
_symmetry.space_group_name_H-M   'P 1'
#
loop_
_entity.id
_entity.type
_entity.pdbx_description
1 polymer ?
#
loop_
_entity_poly.entity_id
_entity_poly.type
_entity_poly.pdbx_seq_one_letter_code
_entity_poly.pdbx_strand_id
1 'polypeptide(L)'
;MIRLSLKKNVAILLCLILFIGVFVINSYSNAYAYEDATNDCSTQNKDKLTDEEILETISRATFNYFWDTANMDSNSPGYGLVPKGLKDYNINVSSIAGMGHALTAIAIGAERGWVSKEEAYERALITLKTLLDNVEHEDGFFYHFINIKTGTRNTQNVEASTIDATRAISGAIVAGEYFGGEVKELANQIYERVDWSVMRDETYNQFYMGLRNSGYGGRWKNSGEQLALYILSAGSPTHPVNGNMFYNFNRDYGSYGNGTPIINSFFGSMHTYVMSHAWVDFRNKEDRCGINWYENSLTAIKANRQYAIDISKSNGGKFNTYGLDAWGMMAGKGPEKYEGKNGAPPSGRTKPMHETLGTISPSGAAAAMMFTPNEAIVALRNYYENHKNLWGEYGFYDGYNLDVDPVWYADDYSVINVGITLLGIENYRSGFVWKQFMKNPYVQKGIKEVGLLKVEEYPKLLITELMVNSPAEVDAKENFEYIEVYNNSTRYIDLADYNIGYYFTDIYGTLRLTRYPLLSYDTTASTIIKPGKTKVIWIKKRNAGKTLDDFNDLYKVNLRNNDIVVINFPKMATVLNNNFARNITIIKADEKFDNRIVNAFYDGKSDFTNGKSIIYYYPKHDDIIMERLIPKSQNHNPTPGIIEEEQVPQTNVIYPIIKRTLDHVGKIVEDSIDLAWTDPINANYEYVNIYNQDGIKVAGPIEKGNNSKTFTGLTLGKAYFFTITTVNKFNIESKGVRTNVLIPEKVEEAVNN
;
A
#
# COMPACT_ATOMS: atom_id res chain seq x y z
N MET A 1 43.91 -25.11 67.34
CA MET A 1 44.35 -24.67 65.99
C MET A 1 43.26 -24.62 64.92
N ILE A 2 42.03 -25.12 65.15
CA ILE A 2 40.92 -25.04 64.16
C ILE A 2 40.11 -23.72 64.26
N ARG A 3 40.19 -22.98 65.38
CA ARG A 3 39.45 -21.72 65.58
C ARG A 3 40.06 -20.46 64.92
N LEU A 4 41.29 -20.50 64.41
CA LEU A 4 41.93 -19.38 63.70
C LEU A 4 41.84 -19.47 62.16
N SER A 5 41.62 -20.68 61.63
CA SER A 5 41.42 -20.90 60.18
C SER A 5 40.00 -20.50 59.73
N LEU A 6 38.97 -20.72 60.57
CA LEU A 6 37.61 -20.27 60.24
C LEU A 6 37.47 -18.74 60.19
N LYS A 7 38.22 -17.98 61.00
CA LYS A 7 38.12 -16.50 61.01
C LYS A 7 38.75 -15.84 59.77
N LYS A 8 39.79 -16.44 59.18
CA LYS A 8 40.42 -15.93 57.94
C LYS A 8 39.57 -16.22 56.70
N ASN A 9 38.95 -17.40 56.61
CA ASN A 9 38.10 -17.76 55.47
C ASN A 9 36.75 -17.02 55.49
N VAL A 10 36.21 -16.70 56.68
CA VAL A 10 35.00 -15.86 56.79
C VAL A 10 35.28 -14.39 56.46
N ALA A 11 36.48 -13.86 56.79
CA ALA A 11 36.87 -12.50 56.43
C ALA A 11 37.12 -12.32 54.91
N ILE A 12 37.70 -13.32 54.24
CA ILE A 12 37.90 -13.30 52.77
C ILE A 12 36.55 -13.43 52.04
N LEU A 13 35.62 -14.24 52.56
CA LEU A 13 34.27 -14.38 52.00
C LEU A 13 33.44 -13.08 52.20
N LEU A 14 33.58 -12.39 53.33
CA LEU A 14 32.94 -11.09 53.58
C LEU A 14 33.50 -9.97 52.71
N CYS A 15 34.81 -9.93 52.42
CA CYS A 15 35.40 -8.96 51.50
C CYS A 15 35.00 -9.22 50.02
N LEU A 16 34.81 -10.47 49.61
CA LEU A 16 34.30 -10.82 48.26
C LEU A 16 32.81 -10.48 48.10
N ILE A 17 32.00 -10.62 49.15
CA ILE A 17 30.59 -10.21 49.15
C ILE A 17 30.46 -8.67 49.13
N LEU A 18 31.36 -7.94 49.80
CA LEU A 18 31.41 -6.47 49.75
C LEU A 18 31.89 -5.92 48.39
N PHE A 19 32.81 -6.59 47.70
CA PHE A 19 33.27 -6.15 46.36
C PHE A 19 32.24 -6.42 45.25
N ILE A 20 31.46 -7.51 45.35
CA ILE A 20 30.34 -7.78 44.42
C ILE A 20 29.15 -6.86 44.71
N GLY A 21 28.90 -6.50 45.97
CA GLY A 21 27.88 -5.52 46.36
C GLY A 21 28.12 -4.11 45.79
N VAL A 22 29.37 -3.64 45.75
CA VAL A 22 29.69 -2.28 45.25
C VAL A 22 29.61 -2.18 43.71
N PHE A 23 29.82 -3.28 42.96
CA PHE A 23 29.64 -3.28 41.51
C PHE A 23 28.17 -3.42 41.08
N VAL A 24 27.32 -4.08 41.89
CA VAL A 24 25.88 -4.20 41.63
C VAL A 24 25.11 -2.94 42.05
N ILE A 25 25.58 -2.19 43.06
CA ILE A 25 24.90 -0.95 43.49
C ILE A 25 25.23 0.25 42.57
N ASN A 26 26.42 0.30 41.93
CA ASN A 26 26.73 1.34 40.93
C ASN A 26 26.13 1.07 39.54
N SER A 27 25.59 -0.11 39.28
CA SER A 27 24.85 -0.42 38.04
C SER A 27 23.32 -0.33 38.19
N TYR A 28 22.82 -0.14 39.42
CA TYR A 28 21.39 0.04 39.71
C TYR A 28 20.99 1.45 40.21
N SER A 29 21.95 2.37 40.45
CA SER A 29 21.64 3.72 40.98
C SER A 29 21.60 4.85 39.94
N ASN A 30 21.58 4.55 38.63
CA ASN A 30 21.23 5.52 37.57
C ASN A 30 19.90 5.17 36.88
N ALA A 31 19.10 4.30 37.49
CA ALA A 31 17.74 4.01 37.07
C ALA A 31 16.85 4.10 38.33
N TYR A 32 15.83 4.97 38.28
CA TYR A 32 14.79 5.18 39.30
C TYR A 32 15.17 6.05 40.51
N ALA A 33 15.17 7.37 40.28
CA ALA A 33 14.62 8.33 41.24
C ALA A 33 13.47 9.08 40.55
N TYR A 34 12.25 8.59 40.72
CA TYR A 34 11.03 9.35 40.47
C TYR A 34 10.09 9.03 41.63
N GLU A 35 10.22 9.80 42.71
CA GLU A 35 9.27 9.80 43.81
C GLU A 35 8.73 11.23 43.94
N ASP A 36 7.45 11.35 43.61
CA ASP A 36 6.46 12.37 43.93
C ASP A 36 6.92 13.80 44.21
N ALA A 37 6.92 14.60 43.14
CA ALA A 37 6.40 15.97 43.21
C ALA A 37 4.97 15.96 42.64
N THR A 38 4.00 15.87 43.54
CA THR A 38 2.63 16.30 43.24
C THR A 38 2.64 17.80 42.92
N ASN A 39 1.89 18.19 41.88
CA ASN A 39 1.69 19.55 41.35
C ASN A 39 2.83 20.18 40.53
N ASP A 40 2.87 19.88 39.23
CA ASP A 40 2.54 20.90 38.21
C ASP A 40 2.18 20.21 36.88
N CYS A 41 0.89 20.20 36.53
CA CYS A 41 0.40 19.72 35.25
C CYS A 41 0.41 20.85 34.20
N SER A 42 1.48 21.66 34.16
CA SER A 42 1.56 22.81 33.24
C SER A 42 2.95 23.17 32.71
N THR A 43 3.82 22.19 32.41
CA THR A 43 4.94 22.44 31.48
C THR A 43 5.16 21.26 30.52
N GLN A 44 4.16 20.95 29.69
CA GLN A 44 4.51 20.40 28.37
C GLN A 44 5.37 21.43 27.65
N ASN A 45 6.42 20.95 26.99
CA ASN A 45 7.33 21.75 26.19
C ASN A 45 6.51 22.46 25.09
N LYS A 46 6.06 23.69 25.36
CA LYS A 46 5.14 24.49 24.51
C LYS A 46 5.75 24.91 23.17
N ASP A 47 6.98 24.49 22.87
CA ASP A 47 7.80 25.00 21.77
C ASP A 47 7.90 24.06 20.55
N LYS A 48 7.34 22.84 20.58
CA LYS A 48 7.35 21.92 19.41
C LYS A 48 5.96 21.68 18.84
N LEU A 49 5.80 21.94 17.54
CA LEU A 49 4.57 21.68 16.79
C LEU A 49 4.23 20.17 16.80
N THR A 50 2.96 19.85 16.98
CA THR A 50 2.39 18.52 16.74
C THR A 50 2.50 18.13 15.26
N ASP A 51 2.33 16.84 14.94
CA ASP A 51 2.37 16.36 13.56
C ASP A 51 1.31 17.05 12.68
N GLU A 52 0.10 17.23 13.20
CA GLU A 52 -0.98 17.91 12.48
C GLU A 52 -0.69 19.41 12.30
N GLU A 53 -0.09 20.08 13.28
CA GLU A 53 0.34 21.49 13.14
C GLU A 53 1.46 21.65 12.09
N ILE A 54 2.40 20.71 11.99
CA ILE A 54 3.40 20.70 10.92
C ILE A 54 2.73 20.52 9.55
N LEU A 55 1.86 19.52 9.42
CA LEU A 55 1.14 19.29 8.17
C LEU A 55 0.28 20.50 7.79
N GLU A 56 -0.31 21.20 8.75
CA GLU A 56 -1.10 22.41 8.51
C GLU A 56 -0.23 23.57 8.06
N THR A 57 0.91 23.75 8.72
CA THR A 57 1.90 24.77 8.36
C THR A 57 2.41 24.56 6.94
N ILE A 58 2.78 23.34 6.59
CA ILE A 58 3.21 22.96 5.23
C ILE A 58 2.07 23.22 4.23
N SER A 59 0.87 22.70 4.51
CA SER A 59 -0.25 22.77 3.57
C SER A 59 -0.69 24.21 3.30
N ARG A 60 -0.79 25.04 4.34
CA ARG A 60 -1.20 26.44 4.20
C ARG A 60 -0.17 27.28 3.46
N ALA A 61 1.12 27.11 3.76
CA ALA A 61 2.17 27.81 3.02
C ALA A 61 2.22 27.37 1.55
N THR A 62 2.01 26.08 1.28
CA THR A 62 1.94 25.53 -0.08
C THR A 62 0.72 26.05 -0.84
N PHE A 63 -0.44 26.17 -0.19
CA PHE A 63 -1.64 26.77 -0.78
C PHE A 63 -1.42 28.24 -1.15
N ASN A 64 -0.79 29.01 -0.26
CA ASN A 64 -0.48 30.42 -0.50
C ASN A 64 0.34 30.62 -1.79
N TYR A 65 1.19 29.65 -2.19
CA TYR A 65 1.86 29.70 -3.50
C TYR A 65 0.84 29.91 -4.63
N PHE A 66 -0.18 29.06 -4.69
CA PHE A 66 -1.18 29.10 -5.76
C PHE A 66 -2.12 30.30 -5.64
N TRP A 67 -2.35 30.77 -4.41
CA TRP A 67 -3.26 31.86 -4.15
C TRP A 67 -2.63 33.23 -4.43
N ASP A 68 -1.45 33.49 -3.87
CA ASP A 68 -0.80 34.80 -3.83
C ASP A 68 -0.03 35.09 -5.13
N THR A 69 0.50 34.05 -5.79
CA THR A 69 1.38 34.23 -6.96
C THR A 69 0.63 34.20 -8.30
N ALA A 70 -0.68 33.93 -8.27
CA ALA A 70 -1.50 33.96 -9.47
C ALA A 70 -1.46 35.35 -10.13
N ASN A 71 -1.40 35.38 -11.46
CA ASN A 71 -1.57 36.61 -12.20
C ASN A 71 -3.00 37.12 -12.00
N MET A 72 -3.18 38.21 -11.26
CA MET A 72 -4.49 38.79 -10.95
C MET A 72 -4.79 40.08 -11.74
N ASP A 73 -4.04 40.38 -12.80
CA ASP A 73 -4.36 41.49 -13.69
C ASP A 73 -5.55 41.13 -14.60
N SER A 74 -6.71 41.73 -14.34
CA SER A 74 -7.95 41.50 -15.09
C SER A 74 -7.86 41.88 -16.57
N ASN A 75 -6.86 42.68 -16.98
CA ASN A 75 -6.63 43.02 -18.39
C ASN A 75 -5.68 42.04 -19.09
N SER A 76 -5.08 41.12 -18.35
CA SER A 76 -4.13 40.15 -18.85
C SER A 76 -4.90 38.94 -19.43
N PRO A 77 -4.62 38.51 -20.68
CA PRO A 77 -5.18 37.26 -21.21
C PRO A 77 -4.87 36.03 -20.35
N GLY A 78 -3.76 36.05 -19.61
CA GLY A 78 -3.36 35.03 -18.64
C GLY A 78 -3.91 35.22 -17.23
N TYR A 79 -5.03 35.91 -17.04
CA TYR A 79 -5.65 36.12 -15.72
C TYR A 79 -5.95 34.77 -15.04
N GLY A 80 -5.45 34.58 -13.82
CA GLY A 80 -5.61 33.37 -13.03
C GLY A 80 -4.53 32.30 -13.27
N LEU A 81 -3.56 32.52 -14.16
CA LEU A 81 -2.41 31.63 -14.34
C LEU A 81 -1.40 31.78 -13.20
N VAL A 82 -0.77 30.68 -12.77
CA VAL A 82 0.29 30.69 -11.74
C VAL A 82 1.67 30.48 -12.35
N PRO A 83 2.74 31.09 -11.81
CA PRO A 83 4.10 30.89 -12.28
C PRO A 83 4.59 29.46 -12.00
N LYS A 84 5.57 28.99 -12.77
CA LYS A 84 6.18 27.67 -12.57
C LYS A 84 7.26 27.63 -11.46
N GLY A 85 7.65 28.80 -11.00
CA GLY A 85 8.68 29.12 -9.99
C GLY A 85 8.78 30.65 -9.86
N LEU A 86 9.41 31.16 -8.81
CA LEU A 86 9.40 32.59 -8.47
C LEU A 86 10.67 33.35 -8.85
N LYS A 87 11.75 32.65 -9.24
CA LYS A 87 12.92 33.33 -9.80
C LYS A 87 12.59 34.00 -11.13
N ASP A 88 13.33 35.04 -11.49
CA ASP A 88 13.08 35.87 -12.69
C ASP A 88 12.94 35.06 -14.00
N TYR A 89 13.71 33.98 -14.14
CA TYR A 89 13.66 33.09 -15.30
C TYR A 89 12.43 32.16 -15.33
N ASN A 90 11.66 32.11 -14.24
CA ASN A 90 10.46 31.28 -14.07
C ASN A 90 9.19 32.10 -13.88
N ILE A 91 9.25 33.29 -13.27
CA ILE A 91 8.07 34.04 -12.83
C ILE A 91 7.11 34.43 -13.96
N ASN A 92 7.63 34.61 -15.19
CA ASN A 92 6.82 34.95 -16.35
C ASN A 92 6.32 33.72 -17.14
N VAL A 93 6.60 32.50 -16.66
CA VAL A 93 6.25 31.25 -17.34
C VAL A 93 5.33 30.43 -16.44
N SER A 94 4.18 30.03 -16.97
CA SER A 94 3.27 29.09 -16.32
C SER A 94 3.47 27.67 -16.87
N SER A 95 3.31 26.67 -16.00
CA SER A 95 3.24 25.26 -16.40
C SER A 95 1.79 24.81 -16.40
N ILE A 96 1.35 24.18 -17.48
CA ILE A 96 -0.02 23.63 -17.57
C ILE A 96 -0.28 22.56 -16.52
N ALA A 97 0.70 21.68 -16.25
CA ALA A 97 0.57 20.75 -15.14
C ALA A 97 0.40 21.48 -13.80
N GLY A 98 1.12 22.60 -13.62
CA GLY A 98 0.96 23.48 -12.46
C GLY A 98 -0.46 24.03 -12.31
N MET A 99 -1.14 24.36 -13.42
CA MET A 99 -2.54 24.81 -13.40
C MET A 99 -3.52 23.75 -12.90
N GLY A 100 -3.28 22.47 -13.20
CA GLY A 100 -4.05 21.37 -12.62
C GLY A 100 -3.91 21.29 -11.10
N HIS A 101 -2.71 21.50 -10.58
CA HIS A 101 -2.48 21.58 -9.15
C HIS A 101 -3.11 22.82 -8.53
N ALA A 102 -3.04 23.98 -9.20
CA ALA A 102 -3.63 25.23 -8.75
C ALA A 102 -5.16 25.15 -8.61
N LEU A 103 -5.85 24.62 -9.61
CA LEU A 103 -7.31 24.42 -9.57
C LEU A 103 -7.73 23.48 -8.43
N THR A 104 -6.93 22.43 -8.20
CA THR A 104 -7.14 21.53 -7.05
C THR A 104 -6.89 22.25 -5.73
N ALA A 105 -5.81 23.03 -5.63
CA ALA A 105 -5.45 23.80 -4.44
C ALA A 105 -6.51 24.83 -4.07
N ILE A 106 -7.14 25.50 -5.04
CA ILE A 106 -8.24 26.44 -4.82
C ILE A 106 -9.43 25.72 -4.14
N ALA A 107 -9.80 24.53 -4.61
CA ALA A 107 -10.86 23.74 -4.00
C ALA A 107 -10.49 23.28 -2.57
N ILE A 108 -9.23 22.89 -2.34
CA ILE A 108 -8.72 22.56 -1.00
C ILE A 108 -8.79 23.77 -0.07
N GLY A 109 -8.37 24.95 -0.52
CA GLY A 109 -8.39 26.17 0.28
C GLY A 109 -9.79 26.58 0.73
N ALA A 110 -10.79 26.39 -0.14
CA ALA A 110 -12.19 26.57 0.22
C ALA A 110 -12.65 25.53 1.26
N GLU A 111 -12.34 24.24 1.05
CA GLU A 111 -12.72 23.16 1.96
C GLU A 111 -12.09 23.32 3.36
N ARG A 112 -10.85 23.81 3.41
CA ARG A 112 -10.12 24.08 4.66
C ARG A 112 -10.48 25.43 5.29
N GLY A 113 -11.28 26.26 4.61
CA GLY A 113 -11.65 27.60 5.07
C GLY A 113 -10.48 28.59 5.14
N TRP A 114 -9.41 28.37 4.35
CA TRP A 114 -8.30 29.33 4.23
C TRP A 114 -8.70 30.57 3.43
N VAL A 115 -9.67 30.42 2.53
CA VAL A 115 -10.35 31.46 1.77
C VAL A 115 -11.84 31.17 1.77
N SER A 116 -12.69 32.16 1.49
CA SER A 116 -14.13 31.90 1.37
C SER A 116 -14.44 31.02 0.14
N LYS A 117 -15.57 30.30 0.20
CA LYS A 117 -16.01 29.47 -0.93
C LYS A 117 -16.32 30.32 -2.15
N GLU A 118 -16.81 31.54 -1.94
CA GLU A 118 -17.14 32.52 -2.97
C GLU A 118 -15.88 33.02 -3.69
N GLU A 119 -14.85 33.47 -2.95
CA GLU A 119 -13.58 33.89 -3.56
C GLU A 119 -12.90 32.74 -4.31
N ALA A 120 -12.94 31.54 -3.75
CA ALA A 120 -12.39 30.36 -4.39
C ALA A 120 -13.17 29.96 -5.66
N TYR A 121 -14.51 30.07 -5.64
CA TYR A 121 -15.35 29.88 -6.80
C TYR A 121 -14.99 30.86 -7.92
N GLU A 122 -14.89 32.16 -7.59
CA GLU A 122 -14.52 33.20 -8.55
C GLU A 122 -13.14 32.96 -9.15
N ARG A 123 -12.16 32.57 -8.31
CA ARG A 123 -10.82 32.23 -8.77
C ARG A 123 -10.82 31.02 -9.71
N ALA A 124 -11.52 29.95 -9.36
CA ALA A 124 -11.62 28.77 -10.20
C ALA A 124 -12.30 29.10 -11.54
N LEU A 125 -13.39 29.88 -11.49
CA LEU A 125 -14.15 30.30 -12.67
C LEU A 125 -13.27 31.07 -13.66
N ILE A 126 -12.57 32.10 -13.20
CA ILE A 126 -11.73 32.91 -14.09
C ILE A 126 -10.54 32.13 -14.65
N THR A 127 -9.89 31.29 -13.82
CA THR A 127 -8.79 30.45 -14.28
C THR A 127 -9.26 29.48 -15.36
N LEU A 128 -10.44 28.86 -15.22
CA LEU A 128 -10.98 27.96 -16.24
C LEU A 128 -11.38 28.70 -17.52
N LYS A 129 -11.96 29.90 -17.43
CA LYS A 129 -12.23 30.75 -18.61
C LYS A 129 -10.93 31.05 -19.37
N THR A 130 -9.88 31.43 -18.65
CA THR A 130 -8.55 31.66 -19.24
C THR A 130 -8.00 30.39 -19.91
N LEU A 131 -8.08 29.23 -19.27
CA LEU A 131 -7.64 27.95 -19.87
C LEU A 131 -8.46 27.56 -21.11
N LEU A 132 -9.75 27.88 -21.14
CA LEU A 132 -10.61 27.57 -22.28
C LEU A 132 -10.36 28.54 -23.43
N ASP A 133 -10.37 29.84 -23.18
CA ASP A 133 -10.48 30.86 -24.23
C ASP A 133 -9.13 31.44 -24.67
N ASN A 134 -8.16 31.54 -23.76
CA ASN A 134 -6.94 32.32 -23.99
C ASN A 134 -5.66 31.48 -24.05
N VAL A 135 -5.66 30.29 -23.45
CA VAL A 135 -4.46 29.44 -23.43
C VAL A 135 -4.32 28.65 -24.72
N GLU A 136 -3.17 28.82 -25.37
CA GLU A 136 -2.85 28.18 -26.64
C GLU A 136 -2.74 26.65 -26.52
N HIS A 137 -3.25 25.94 -27.51
CA HIS A 137 -3.29 24.48 -27.56
C HIS A 137 -3.21 23.96 -29.00
N GLU A 138 -2.91 22.67 -29.14
CA GLU A 138 -2.96 21.90 -30.40
C GLU A 138 -3.97 20.76 -30.20
N ASP A 139 -5.09 20.76 -30.93
CA ASP A 139 -6.16 19.74 -30.81
C ASP A 139 -6.64 19.49 -29.36
N GLY A 140 -6.71 20.57 -28.57
CA GLY A 140 -7.04 20.55 -27.14
C GLY A 140 -5.88 20.22 -26.21
N PHE A 141 -4.73 19.76 -26.71
CA PHE A 141 -3.52 19.58 -25.91
C PHE A 141 -2.80 20.91 -25.71
N PHE A 142 -2.77 21.37 -24.47
CA PHE A 142 -2.03 22.57 -24.10
C PHE A 142 -0.51 22.39 -24.22
N TYR A 143 0.18 23.50 -24.50
CA TYR A 143 1.64 23.57 -24.48
C TYR A 143 2.19 23.50 -23.06
N HIS A 144 3.18 22.65 -22.79
CA HIS A 144 3.75 22.40 -21.45
C HIS A 144 4.04 23.70 -20.67
N PHE A 145 4.69 24.66 -21.34
CA PHE A 145 4.97 26.00 -20.80
C PHE A 145 4.35 27.11 -21.65
N ILE A 146 3.61 27.99 -20.98
CA ILE A 146 2.97 29.16 -21.57
C ILE A 146 3.45 30.44 -20.87
N ASN A 147 3.35 31.57 -21.55
CA ASN A 147 3.60 32.87 -20.95
C ASN A 147 2.44 33.22 -19.99
N ILE A 148 2.77 33.58 -18.75
CA ILE A 148 1.76 33.82 -17.70
C ILE A 148 0.86 35.03 -17.98
N LYS A 149 1.30 35.98 -18.81
CA LYS A 149 0.54 37.21 -19.12
C LYS A 149 -0.36 37.03 -20.33
N THR A 150 0.09 36.27 -21.33
CA THR A 150 -0.60 36.18 -22.62
C THR A 150 -1.32 34.85 -22.85
N GLY A 151 -1.02 33.79 -22.08
CA GLY A 151 -1.56 32.45 -22.31
C GLY A 151 -0.96 31.72 -23.53
N THR A 152 -0.06 32.37 -24.27
CA THR A 152 0.56 31.81 -25.48
C THR A 152 1.75 30.91 -25.15
N ARG A 153 2.08 29.99 -26.04
CA ARG A 153 3.23 29.09 -25.97
C ARG A 153 4.52 29.88 -25.69
N ASN A 154 5.26 29.47 -24.66
CA ASN A 154 6.41 30.26 -24.18
C ASN A 154 7.57 30.32 -25.19
N THR A 155 7.85 29.23 -25.90
CA THR A 155 8.78 29.22 -27.04
C THR A 155 8.34 28.19 -28.08
N GLN A 156 8.76 28.36 -29.34
CA GLN A 156 8.43 27.46 -30.45
C GLN A 156 8.93 26.01 -30.27
N ASN A 157 9.84 25.77 -29.32
CA ASN A 157 10.32 24.43 -29.02
C ASN A 157 9.42 23.69 -28.01
N VAL A 158 8.61 24.37 -27.21
CA VAL A 158 7.77 23.74 -26.15
C VAL A 158 6.71 22.84 -26.77
N GLU A 159 6.60 21.59 -26.37
CA GLU A 159 5.59 20.65 -26.91
C GLU A 159 4.17 20.91 -26.40
N ALA A 160 3.18 20.62 -27.24
CA ALA A 160 1.85 20.26 -26.77
C ALA A 160 1.95 18.91 -26.07
N SER A 161 1.53 18.83 -24.80
CA SER A 161 1.93 17.74 -23.89
C SER A 161 0.75 16.91 -23.43
N THR A 162 0.86 15.59 -23.61
CA THR A 162 -0.19 14.64 -23.18
C THR A 162 -0.35 14.60 -21.66
N ILE A 163 0.76 14.60 -20.92
CA ILE A 163 0.73 14.46 -19.46
C ILE A 163 0.36 15.78 -18.76
N ASP A 164 0.79 16.91 -19.31
CA ASP A 164 0.44 18.21 -18.72
C ASP A 164 -1.03 18.53 -18.93
N ALA A 165 -1.57 18.25 -20.14
CA ALA A 165 -3.00 18.34 -20.40
C ALA A 165 -3.81 17.43 -19.47
N THR A 166 -3.37 16.18 -19.27
CA THR A 166 -3.98 15.23 -18.32
C THR A 166 -4.09 15.82 -16.91
N ARG A 167 -3.03 16.46 -16.42
CA ARG A 167 -3.01 17.08 -15.08
C ARG A 167 -3.90 18.31 -14.99
N ALA A 168 -3.87 19.19 -16.00
CA ALA A 168 -4.74 20.35 -16.07
C ALA A 168 -6.23 19.95 -16.04
N ILE A 169 -6.61 18.96 -16.84
CA ILE A 169 -7.97 18.40 -16.85
C ILE A 169 -8.30 17.77 -15.49
N SER A 170 -7.35 17.08 -14.85
CA SER A 170 -7.59 16.47 -13.54
C SER A 170 -7.93 17.52 -12.47
N GLY A 171 -7.21 18.64 -12.46
CA GLY A 171 -7.52 19.78 -11.60
C GLY A 171 -8.83 20.47 -11.94
N ALA A 172 -9.12 20.66 -13.22
CA ALA A 172 -10.37 21.22 -13.69
C ALA A 172 -11.57 20.36 -13.25
N ILE A 173 -11.47 19.03 -13.35
CA ILE A 173 -12.49 18.10 -12.87
C ILE A 173 -12.72 18.25 -11.37
N VAL A 174 -11.66 18.33 -10.55
CA VAL A 174 -11.82 18.51 -9.10
C VAL A 174 -12.53 19.84 -8.78
N ALA A 175 -12.11 20.94 -9.40
CA ALA A 175 -12.77 22.23 -9.23
C ALA A 175 -14.24 22.18 -9.69
N GLY A 176 -14.50 21.59 -10.85
CA GLY A 176 -15.85 21.43 -11.39
C GLY A 176 -16.78 20.60 -10.51
N GLU A 177 -16.32 19.45 -10.01
CA GLU A 177 -17.12 18.60 -9.12
C GLU A 177 -17.35 19.22 -7.73
N TYR A 178 -16.42 20.05 -7.25
CA TYR A 178 -16.53 20.74 -5.97
C TYR A 178 -17.46 21.96 -6.03
N PHE A 179 -17.28 22.83 -7.02
CA PHE A 179 -17.99 24.11 -7.13
C PHE A 179 -19.33 24.00 -7.87
N GLY A 180 -19.46 23.06 -8.82
CA GLY A 180 -20.66 22.93 -9.65
C GLY A 180 -20.85 24.10 -10.63
N GLY A 181 -22.08 24.25 -11.14
CA GLY A 181 -22.47 25.38 -12.00
C GLY A 181 -21.55 25.61 -13.20
N GLU A 182 -21.27 26.89 -13.49
CA GLU A 182 -20.45 27.32 -14.63
C GLU A 182 -19.00 26.78 -14.55
N VAL A 183 -18.43 26.63 -13.35
CA VAL A 183 -17.10 26.03 -13.14
C VAL A 183 -17.07 24.59 -13.67
N LYS A 184 -18.13 23.80 -13.38
CA LYS A 184 -18.25 22.43 -13.89
C LYS A 184 -18.43 22.38 -15.41
N GLU A 185 -19.22 23.29 -15.96
CA GLU A 185 -19.45 23.40 -17.40
C GLU A 185 -18.16 23.70 -18.15
N LEU A 186 -17.35 24.65 -17.67
CA LEU A 186 -16.05 24.98 -18.27
C LEU A 186 -15.04 23.84 -18.14
N ALA A 187 -14.99 23.17 -16.98
CA ALA A 187 -14.14 22.00 -16.79
C ALA A 187 -14.47 20.88 -17.80
N ASN A 188 -15.76 20.64 -18.04
CA ASN A 188 -16.20 19.67 -19.04
C ASN A 188 -15.83 20.12 -20.46
N GLN A 189 -16.03 21.39 -20.82
CA GLN A 189 -15.65 21.91 -22.14
C GLN A 189 -14.14 21.78 -22.42
N ILE A 190 -13.29 22.07 -21.44
CA ILE A 190 -11.84 21.88 -21.56
C ILE A 190 -11.50 20.41 -21.83
N TYR A 191 -12.17 19.48 -21.15
CA TYR A 191 -11.94 18.05 -21.33
C TYR A 191 -12.50 17.54 -22.69
N GLU A 192 -13.70 17.97 -23.06
CA GLU A 192 -14.37 17.65 -24.34
C GLU A 192 -13.57 18.11 -25.56
N ARG A 193 -12.81 19.20 -25.44
CA ARG A 193 -11.96 19.74 -26.51
C ARG A 193 -10.80 18.84 -26.90
N VAL A 194 -10.35 17.92 -26.04
CA VAL A 194 -9.14 17.14 -26.29
C VAL A 194 -9.39 15.98 -27.22
N ASP A 195 -8.80 16.03 -28.41
CA ASP A 195 -8.79 14.90 -29.35
C ASP A 195 -7.64 13.94 -29.03
N TRP A 196 -7.90 13.01 -28.09
CA TRP A 196 -6.90 12.04 -27.66
C TRP A 196 -6.35 11.18 -28.80
N SER A 197 -7.08 11.00 -29.91
CA SER A 197 -6.63 10.17 -31.02
C SER A 197 -5.42 10.76 -31.75
N VAL A 198 -5.26 12.09 -31.76
CA VAL A 198 -4.15 12.80 -32.42
C VAL A 198 -2.80 12.42 -31.82
N MET A 199 -2.74 12.18 -30.50
CA MET A 199 -1.50 11.82 -29.81
C MET A 199 -1.23 10.31 -29.78
N ARG A 200 -2.00 9.49 -30.50
CA ARG A 200 -1.82 8.04 -30.56
C ARG A 200 -0.84 7.64 -31.66
N ASP A 201 0.20 6.92 -31.29
CA ASP A 201 0.99 6.12 -32.23
C ASP A 201 0.22 4.82 -32.54
N GLU A 202 -0.33 4.71 -33.75
CA GLU A 202 -1.10 3.53 -34.17
C GLU A 202 -0.25 2.27 -34.29
N THR A 203 1.04 2.40 -34.59
CA THR A 203 1.95 1.26 -34.78
C THR A 203 2.19 0.52 -33.47
N TYR A 204 2.42 1.28 -32.39
CA TYR A 204 2.69 0.71 -31.07
C TYR A 204 1.47 0.72 -30.15
N ASN A 205 0.39 1.38 -30.57
CA ASN A 205 -0.81 1.62 -29.79
C ASN A 205 -0.49 2.28 -28.43
N GLN A 206 0.36 3.30 -28.46
CA GLN A 206 0.87 4.05 -27.31
C GLN A 206 0.66 5.55 -27.53
N PHE A 207 0.60 6.33 -26.46
CA PHE A 207 0.64 7.79 -26.59
C PHE A 207 2.06 8.29 -26.88
N TYR A 208 2.17 9.22 -27.82
CA TYR A 208 3.31 10.13 -27.90
C TYR A 208 3.39 10.98 -26.63
N MET A 209 4.58 11.41 -26.22
CA MET A 209 4.71 12.23 -25.02
C MET A 209 4.26 13.67 -25.29
N GLY A 210 4.60 14.20 -26.47
CA GLY A 210 4.09 15.47 -26.93
C GLY A 210 4.36 15.73 -28.42
N LEU A 211 3.82 16.83 -28.92
CA LEU A 211 3.92 17.25 -30.31
C LEU A 211 4.65 18.60 -30.38
N ARG A 212 5.70 18.65 -31.22
CA ARG A 212 6.47 19.86 -31.53
C ARG A 212 6.32 20.17 -33.02
N ASN A 213 6.82 21.33 -33.44
CA ASN A 213 6.86 21.69 -34.86
C ASN A 213 7.72 20.70 -35.68
N SER A 214 8.66 20.00 -35.02
CA SER A 214 9.48 18.93 -35.60
C SER A 214 8.77 17.57 -35.67
N GLY A 215 7.50 17.47 -35.26
CA GLY A 215 6.73 16.23 -35.16
C GLY A 215 6.62 15.68 -33.73
N TYR A 216 6.10 14.46 -33.63
CA TYR A 216 5.86 13.77 -32.36
C TYR A 216 7.16 13.39 -31.64
N GLY A 217 7.20 13.66 -30.34
CA GLY A 217 8.34 13.39 -29.48
C GLY A 217 8.08 12.24 -28.51
N GLY A 218 8.93 11.20 -28.56
CA GLY A 218 8.95 10.11 -27.59
C GLY A 218 7.64 9.31 -27.49
N ARG A 219 7.63 8.26 -26.68
CA ARG A 219 6.42 7.47 -26.38
C ARG A 219 6.41 7.07 -24.93
N TRP A 220 5.23 6.94 -24.34
CA TRP A 220 5.03 6.34 -23.02
C TRP A 220 5.24 4.82 -23.04
N LYS A 221 6.47 4.40 -23.37
CA LYS A 221 6.86 3.00 -23.64
C LYS A 221 7.03 2.15 -22.39
N ASN A 222 7.25 2.75 -21.23
CA ASN A 222 7.51 2.08 -19.95
C ASN A 222 6.50 2.59 -18.91
N SER A 223 6.31 1.84 -17.82
CA SER A 223 5.65 2.37 -16.64
C SER A 223 6.29 3.70 -16.18
N GLY A 224 5.44 4.63 -15.77
CA GLY A 224 5.78 6.01 -15.43
C GLY A 224 4.57 6.71 -14.81
N GLU A 225 4.54 8.04 -14.85
CA GLU A 225 3.48 8.87 -14.26
C GLU A 225 2.13 8.87 -15.02
N GLN A 226 2.02 8.12 -16.12
CA GLN A 226 0.96 8.26 -17.12
C GLN A 226 -0.33 7.47 -16.86
N LEU A 227 -0.55 6.89 -15.68
CA LEU A 227 -1.74 6.05 -15.45
C LEU A 227 -3.05 6.86 -15.62
N ALA A 228 -3.10 8.09 -15.12
CA ALA A 228 -4.25 8.99 -15.27
C ALA A 228 -4.51 9.38 -16.74
N LEU A 229 -3.48 9.45 -17.59
CA LEU A 229 -3.61 9.75 -19.03
C LEU A 229 -4.49 8.70 -19.72
N TYR A 230 -4.25 7.42 -19.44
CA TYR A 230 -5.05 6.34 -20.03
C TYR A 230 -6.48 6.32 -19.49
N ILE A 231 -6.69 6.68 -18.22
CA ILE A 231 -8.04 6.75 -17.61
C ILE A 231 -8.84 7.87 -18.27
N LEU A 232 -8.29 9.09 -18.34
CA LEU A 232 -9.00 10.22 -18.96
C LEU A 232 -9.20 10.00 -20.46
N SER A 233 -8.18 9.56 -21.19
CA SER A 233 -8.35 9.33 -22.63
C SER A 233 -9.38 8.25 -22.96
N ALA A 234 -9.49 7.16 -22.17
CA ALA A 234 -10.53 6.15 -22.36
C ALA A 234 -11.91 6.64 -21.88
N GLY A 235 -11.92 7.51 -20.86
CA GLY A 235 -13.12 8.11 -20.29
C GLY A 235 -13.70 9.27 -21.11
N SER A 236 -12.95 9.79 -22.08
CA SER A 236 -13.31 11.00 -22.82
C SER A 236 -14.74 10.95 -23.37
N PRO A 237 -15.52 12.05 -23.24
CA PRO A 237 -16.87 12.14 -23.76
C PRO A 237 -16.94 12.25 -25.30
N THR A 238 -15.92 12.83 -25.93
CA THR A 238 -15.94 13.23 -27.34
C THR A 238 -14.97 12.41 -28.20
N HIS A 239 -13.73 12.26 -27.74
CA HIS A 239 -12.65 11.59 -28.47
C HIS A 239 -12.02 10.43 -27.68
N PRO A 240 -12.79 9.41 -27.27
CA PRO A 240 -12.24 8.32 -26.46
C PRO A 240 -11.28 7.44 -27.26
N VAL A 241 -10.19 7.03 -26.62
CA VAL A 241 -9.34 5.94 -27.13
C VAL A 241 -9.78 4.59 -26.56
N ASN A 242 -9.34 3.50 -27.18
CA ASN A 242 -9.60 2.16 -26.65
C ASN A 242 -8.82 1.96 -25.33
N GLY A 243 -9.52 1.60 -24.25
CA GLY A 243 -8.93 1.36 -22.93
C GLY A 243 -7.85 0.26 -22.92
N ASN A 244 -7.79 -0.61 -23.93
CA ASN A 244 -6.70 -1.58 -24.12
C ASN A 244 -5.32 -0.93 -24.27
N MET A 245 -5.24 0.35 -24.67
CA MET A 245 -3.98 1.09 -24.74
C MET A 245 -3.21 1.10 -23.39
N PHE A 246 -3.93 1.01 -22.27
CA PHE A 246 -3.34 0.87 -20.93
C PHE A 246 -2.43 -0.36 -20.75
N TYR A 247 -2.52 -1.33 -21.66
CA TYR A 247 -1.74 -2.58 -21.62
C TYR A 247 -0.61 -2.62 -22.63
N ASN A 248 -0.37 -1.53 -23.38
CA ASN A 248 0.64 -1.46 -24.44
C ASN A 248 2.00 -0.91 -23.98
N PHE A 249 2.11 -0.34 -22.78
CA PHE A 249 3.41 0.04 -22.22
C PHE A 249 4.08 -1.14 -21.51
N ASN A 250 5.41 -1.13 -21.46
CA ASN A 250 6.19 -2.20 -20.84
C ASN A 250 6.05 -2.16 -19.32
N ARG A 251 5.74 -3.33 -18.74
CA ARG A 251 5.68 -3.57 -17.29
C ARG A 251 6.93 -4.37 -16.90
N ASP A 252 8.02 -3.65 -16.73
CA ASP A 252 9.29 -4.22 -16.27
C ASP A 252 9.22 -4.44 -14.77
N TYR A 253 9.55 -5.64 -14.30
CA TYR A 253 9.53 -5.98 -12.87
C TYR A 253 10.95 -5.98 -12.31
N GLY A 254 11.12 -5.36 -11.15
CA GLY A 254 12.35 -5.43 -10.37
C GLY A 254 12.06 -5.39 -8.87
N SER A 255 13.07 -5.67 -8.05
CA SER A 255 12.97 -5.55 -6.60
C SER A 255 14.18 -4.78 -6.07
N TYR A 256 14.00 -4.13 -4.92
CA TYR A 256 15.13 -3.68 -4.13
C TYR A 256 15.50 -4.78 -3.13
N GLY A 257 16.72 -5.33 -3.25
CA GLY A 257 17.13 -6.53 -2.53
C GLY A 257 16.17 -7.71 -2.75
N ASN A 258 15.88 -8.46 -1.69
CA ASN A 258 14.93 -9.58 -1.70
C ASN A 258 13.47 -9.13 -1.48
N GLY A 259 13.17 -7.84 -1.66
CA GLY A 259 11.82 -7.28 -1.45
C GLY A 259 10.80 -7.70 -2.51
N THR A 260 9.55 -7.30 -2.30
CA THR A 260 8.43 -7.55 -3.22
C THR A 260 8.72 -6.96 -4.61
N PRO A 261 8.43 -7.70 -5.71
CA PRO A 261 8.55 -7.16 -7.06
C PRO A 261 7.68 -5.92 -7.29
N ILE A 262 8.25 -4.92 -7.94
CA ILE A 262 7.66 -3.65 -8.33
C ILE A 262 7.67 -3.59 -9.85
N ILE A 263 6.55 -3.20 -10.45
CA ILE A 263 6.53 -2.69 -11.83
C ILE A 263 7.26 -1.35 -11.80
N ASN A 264 8.55 -1.38 -12.12
CA ASN A 264 9.42 -0.25 -11.90
C ASN A 264 9.33 0.75 -13.06
N SER A 265 9.44 2.04 -12.73
CA SER A 265 9.64 3.08 -13.73
C SER A 265 11.07 3.04 -14.27
N PHE A 266 11.28 3.63 -15.44
CA PHE A 266 12.58 3.54 -16.12
C PHE A 266 13.71 4.15 -15.29
N PHE A 267 13.51 5.33 -14.69
CA PHE A 267 14.52 5.98 -13.84
C PHE A 267 14.32 5.71 -12.34
N GLY A 268 13.31 4.95 -11.93
CA GLY A 268 13.04 4.68 -10.51
C GLY A 268 12.75 5.95 -9.68
N SER A 269 12.41 7.06 -10.34
CA SER A 269 12.15 8.35 -9.71
C SER A 269 10.77 8.36 -9.07
N MET A 270 10.66 8.83 -7.83
CA MET A 270 9.44 8.59 -7.03
C MET A 270 8.19 9.30 -7.60
N HIS A 271 8.35 10.42 -8.31
CA HIS A 271 7.24 11.14 -8.95
C HIS A 271 6.39 10.24 -9.86
N THR A 272 7.03 9.28 -10.53
CA THR A 272 6.35 8.33 -11.43
C THR A 272 5.34 7.42 -10.73
N TYR A 273 5.52 7.18 -9.42
CA TYR A 273 4.63 6.34 -8.62
C TYR A 273 3.55 7.14 -7.87
N VAL A 274 3.69 8.47 -7.75
CA VAL A 274 2.78 9.28 -6.92
C VAL A 274 1.91 10.24 -7.73
N MET A 275 2.34 10.68 -8.91
CA MET A 275 1.68 11.80 -9.57
C MET A 275 0.27 11.46 -10.09
N SER A 276 0.06 10.26 -10.64
CA SER A 276 -1.30 9.81 -10.99
C SER A 276 -2.18 9.60 -9.75
N HIS A 277 -1.57 9.21 -8.62
CA HIS A 277 -2.27 9.03 -7.34
C HIS A 277 -2.69 10.35 -6.70
N ALA A 278 -2.20 11.51 -7.16
CA ALA A 278 -2.64 12.80 -6.66
C ALA A 278 -4.16 13.02 -6.88
N TRP A 279 -4.69 12.48 -7.99
CA TRP A 279 -6.11 12.60 -8.34
C TRP A 279 -6.85 11.25 -8.36
N VAL A 280 -6.23 10.19 -8.87
CA VAL A 280 -6.90 8.89 -9.01
C VAL A 280 -6.73 8.06 -7.74
N ASP A 281 -7.86 7.63 -7.17
CA ASP A 281 -7.83 6.67 -6.06
C ASP A 281 -7.73 5.23 -6.58
N PHE A 282 -6.51 4.70 -6.58
CA PHE A 282 -6.23 3.32 -6.97
C PHE A 282 -6.42 2.29 -5.85
N ARG A 283 -6.78 2.71 -4.63
CA ARG A 283 -7.02 1.77 -3.53
C ARG A 283 -8.20 0.86 -3.89
N ASN A 284 -8.07 -0.40 -3.45
CA ASN A 284 -9.08 -1.46 -3.62
C ASN A 284 -9.49 -1.70 -5.08
N LYS A 285 -8.57 -1.43 -6.03
CA LYS A 285 -8.77 -1.66 -7.47
C LYS A 285 -7.64 -2.50 -8.04
N GLU A 286 -8.02 -3.46 -8.87
CA GLU A 286 -7.08 -4.26 -9.66
C GLU A 286 -7.38 -4.07 -11.14
N ASP A 287 -6.31 -3.97 -11.95
CA ASP A 287 -6.45 -3.93 -13.40
C ASP A 287 -6.67 -5.33 -14.00
N ARG A 288 -6.80 -5.42 -15.33
CA ARG A 288 -6.99 -6.71 -16.03
C ARG A 288 -5.76 -7.64 -16.02
N CYS A 289 -4.72 -7.30 -15.28
CA CYS A 289 -3.59 -8.18 -15.03
C CYS A 289 -3.50 -8.57 -13.55
N GLY A 290 -4.48 -8.21 -12.72
CA GLY A 290 -4.46 -8.41 -11.27
C GLY A 290 -3.46 -7.47 -10.57
N ILE A 291 -3.12 -6.34 -11.20
CA ILE A 291 -2.21 -5.36 -10.61
C ILE A 291 -3.01 -4.33 -9.84
N ASN A 292 -2.74 -4.26 -8.54
CA ASN A 292 -3.12 -3.12 -7.72
C ASN A 292 -2.03 -2.06 -7.79
N TRP A 293 -2.32 -0.94 -8.47
CA TRP A 293 -1.35 0.13 -8.68
C TRP A 293 -1.02 0.90 -7.39
N TYR A 294 -1.93 0.94 -6.41
CA TYR A 294 -1.64 1.51 -5.09
C TYR A 294 -0.60 0.67 -4.33
N GLU A 295 -0.76 -0.66 -4.31
CA GLU A 295 0.21 -1.56 -3.68
C GLU A 295 1.58 -1.54 -4.38
N ASN A 296 1.58 -1.42 -5.72
CA ASN A 296 2.81 -1.26 -6.49
C ASN A 296 3.58 0.01 -6.10
N SER A 297 2.88 1.14 -6.05
CA SER A 297 3.45 2.44 -5.66
C SER A 297 3.89 2.45 -4.20
N LEU A 298 3.10 1.90 -3.27
CA LEU A 298 3.48 1.71 -1.87
C LEU A 298 4.80 0.95 -1.74
N THR A 299 4.94 -0.15 -2.48
CA THR A 299 6.16 -0.96 -2.47
C THR A 299 7.35 -0.19 -3.05
N ALA A 300 7.15 0.59 -4.13
CA ALA A 300 8.19 1.44 -4.71
C ALA A 300 8.66 2.55 -3.76
N ILE A 301 7.74 3.18 -3.03
CA ILE A 301 8.04 4.22 -2.04
C ILE A 301 8.83 3.65 -0.87
N LYS A 302 8.43 2.47 -0.36
CA LYS A 302 9.19 1.74 0.67
C LYS A 302 10.61 1.38 0.20
N ALA A 303 10.76 0.96 -1.06
CA ALA A 303 12.06 0.69 -1.66
C ALA A 303 12.92 1.96 -1.79
N ASN A 304 12.33 3.09 -2.22
CA ASN A 304 13.01 4.39 -2.30
C ASN A 304 13.55 4.80 -0.93
N ARG A 305 12.72 4.71 0.12
CA ARG A 305 13.12 4.99 1.50
C ARG A 305 14.21 4.05 1.99
N GLN A 306 14.05 2.75 1.80
CA GLN A 306 15.04 1.77 2.27
C GLN A 306 16.38 1.97 1.57
N TYR A 307 16.37 2.26 0.27
CA TYR A 307 17.59 2.59 -0.46
C TYR A 307 18.29 3.82 0.13
N ALA A 308 17.56 4.89 0.47
CA ALA A 308 18.11 6.08 1.13
C ALA A 308 18.82 5.74 2.46
N ILE A 309 18.22 4.86 3.26
CA ILE A 309 18.78 4.39 4.53
C ILE A 309 20.05 3.57 4.33
N ASP A 310 20.08 2.72 3.30
CA ASP A 310 21.20 1.82 3.07
C ASP A 310 22.41 2.57 2.52
N ILE A 311 22.20 3.50 1.57
CA ILE A 311 23.29 4.30 1.00
C ILE A 311 23.88 5.30 1.99
N SER A 312 23.13 5.73 3.00
CA SER A 312 23.66 6.55 4.09
C SER A 312 24.55 5.76 5.05
N LYS A 313 24.45 4.43 5.06
CA LYS A 313 25.22 3.53 5.94
C LYS A 313 26.40 2.82 5.27
N SER A 314 26.48 2.82 3.94
CA SER A 314 27.52 2.06 3.22
C SER A 314 28.93 2.57 3.50
N ASN A 315 29.87 1.69 3.93
CA ASN A 315 31.33 1.90 4.14
C ASN A 315 31.79 3.38 4.26
N GLY A 316 31.35 4.07 5.32
CA GLY A 316 31.70 5.47 5.61
C GLY A 316 30.59 6.49 5.38
N GLY A 317 29.41 6.07 4.88
CA GLY A 317 28.30 6.92 4.47
C GLY A 317 28.58 7.53 3.10
N LYS A 318 27.90 7.05 2.04
CA LYS A 318 28.15 7.57 0.69
C LYS A 318 27.54 8.96 0.48
N PHE A 319 26.43 9.22 1.17
CA PHE A 319 25.68 10.48 1.10
C PHE A 319 25.20 10.84 2.51
N ASN A 320 25.59 12.02 2.98
CA ASN A 320 25.16 12.63 4.23
C ASN A 320 23.73 13.17 4.14
N THR A 321 23.25 13.45 2.92
CA THR A 321 21.89 13.98 2.70
C THR A 321 20.80 12.96 3.03
N TYR A 322 21.08 11.67 2.87
CA TYR A 322 20.07 10.60 3.01
C TYR A 322 20.08 9.95 4.40
N GLY A 323 18.94 9.40 4.82
CA GLY A 323 18.80 8.78 6.13
C GLY A 323 17.41 8.19 6.41
N LEU A 324 17.19 7.82 7.67
CA LEU A 324 15.92 7.25 8.16
C LEU A 324 14.76 8.26 8.06
N ASP A 325 15.08 9.53 8.27
CA ASP A 325 14.25 10.72 8.29
C ASP A 325 14.62 11.69 7.15
N ALA A 326 15.39 11.23 6.16
CA ALA A 326 15.79 12.02 5.01
C ALA A 326 15.77 11.16 3.74
N TRP A 327 14.64 11.14 3.02
CA TRP A 327 14.42 10.30 1.84
C TRP A 327 13.37 10.91 0.89
N GLY A 328 13.11 10.29 -0.26
CA GLY A 328 12.16 10.81 -1.26
C GLY A 328 12.87 11.30 -2.52
N MET A 329 13.68 10.42 -3.11
CA MET A 329 14.40 10.72 -4.36
C MET A 329 13.42 10.81 -5.53
N MET A 330 13.20 12.02 -6.03
CA MET A 330 12.41 12.29 -7.22
C MET A 330 12.96 13.44 -8.06
N ALA A 331 12.36 13.65 -9.23
CA ALA A 331 12.68 14.75 -10.12
C ALA A 331 12.41 16.10 -9.46
N GLY A 332 13.39 16.99 -9.57
CA GLY A 332 13.38 18.32 -8.94
C GLY A 332 14.64 19.08 -9.32
N LYS A 333 14.78 20.29 -8.79
CA LYS A 333 16.01 21.08 -8.88
C LYS A 333 17.14 20.35 -8.12
N GLY A 334 18.31 20.32 -8.72
CA GLY A 334 19.57 20.00 -8.08
C GLY A 334 20.54 21.19 -8.14
N PRO A 335 21.77 21.01 -7.63
CA PRO A 335 22.77 22.09 -7.52
C PRO A 335 23.07 22.84 -8.81
N GLU A 336 23.07 22.14 -9.95
CA GLU A 336 23.45 22.72 -11.25
C GLU A 336 22.26 22.91 -12.21
N LYS A 337 21.26 22.03 -12.13
CA LYS A 337 20.18 21.94 -13.11
C LYS A 337 18.97 21.20 -12.54
N TYR A 338 17.93 21.09 -13.34
CA TYR A 338 16.81 20.20 -13.05
C TYR A 338 17.18 18.73 -13.33
N GLU A 339 16.90 17.83 -12.39
CA GLU A 339 17.37 16.45 -12.37
C GLU A 339 16.24 15.44 -12.50
N GLY A 340 15.76 15.23 -13.73
CA GLY A 340 14.65 14.30 -14.00
C GLY A 340 14.93 12.81 -13.73
N LYS A 341 16.20 12.44 -13.53
CA LYS A 341 16.64 11.06 -13.32
C LYS A 341 16.92 10.71 -11.86
N ASN A 342 16.81 11.68 -10.95
CA ASN A 342 17.02 11.43 -9.53
C ASN A 342 16.00 10.40 -9.03
N GLY A 343 16.49 9.26 -8.53
CA GLY A 343 15.65 8.11 -8.24
C GLY A 343 16.39 6.99 -7.52
N ALA A 344 15.67 5.89 -7.29
CA ALA A 344 16.15 4.75 -6.53
C ALA A 344 15.89 3.43 -7.29
N PRO A 345 16.64 2.35 -7.00
CA PRO A 345 16.31 1.02 -7.47
C PRO A 345 14.99 0.50 -6.86
N PRO A 346 14.30 -0.43 -7.54
CA PRO A 346 14.59 -0.94 -8.88
C PRO A 346 14.34 0.12 -9.97
N SER A 347 15.16 0.07 -11.03
CA SER A 347 15.07 1.00 -12.16
C SER A 347 15.65 0.33 -13.41
N GLY A 348 15.27 0.82 -14.58
CA GLY A 348 15.74 0.28 -15.86
C GLY A 348 15.14 -1.10 -16.16
N ARG A 349 15.80 -1.84 -17.06
CA ARG A 349 15.37 -3.19 -17.49
C ARG A 349 16.41 -4.26 -17.20
N THR A 350 17.61 -4.06 -17.74
CA THR A 350 18.73 -5.00 -17.61
C THR A 350 19.84 -4.46 -16.72
N LYS A 351 19.88 -3.14 -16.55
CA LYS A 351 20.81 -2.43 -15.66
C LYS A 351 20.07 -1.27 -15.00
N PRO A 352 20.51 -0.83 -13.81
CA PRO A 352 20.00 0.39 -13.19
C PRO A 352 20.15 1.59 -14.11
N MET A 353 19.12 2.44 -14.17
CA MET A 353 19.08 3.65 -14.97
C MET A 353 18.79 4.91 -14.12
N HIS A 354 18.48 4.75 -12.83
CA HIS A 354 18.41 5.86 -11.89
C HIS A 354 19.77 6.53 -11.71
N GLU A 355 19.76 7.81 -11.38
CA GLU A 355 20.94 8.53 -10.89
C GLU A 355 20.69 8.89 -9.42
N THR A 356 21.60 8.50 -8.52
CA THR A 356 21.53 8.84 -7.09
C THR A 356 22.37 10.08 -6.85
N LEU A 357 21.76 11.25 -6.79
CA LEU A 357 22.45 12.54 -6.89
C LEU A 357 22.77 13.22 -5.55
N GLY A 358 22.52 12.56 -4.42
CA GLY A 358 22.62 13.19 -3.09
C GLY A 358 21.59 14.29 -2.84
N THR A 359 20.53 14.40 -3.65
CA THR A 359 19.53 15.48 -3.53
C THR A 359 18.18 14.93 -3.10
N ILE A 360 17.58 15.56 -2.08
CA ILE A 360 16.22 15.26 -1.61
C ILE A 360 15.28 16.37 -2.08
N SER A 361 14.09 15.97 -2.56
CA SER A 361 12.95 16.86 -2.75
C SER A 361 11.91 16.59 -1.65
N PRO A 362 11.59 17.57 -0.77
CA PRO A 362 10.61 17.40 0.31
C PRO A 362 9.23 16.96 -0.17
N SER A 363 8.86 17.34 -1.39
CA SER A 363 7.64 16.90 -2.07
C SER A 363 7.52 15.39 -2.18
N GLY A 364 8.64 14.66 -2.20
CA GLY A 364 8.65 13.20 -2.16
C GLY A 364 8.04 12.67 -0.86
N ALA A 365 8.52 13.12 0.30
CA ALA A 365 7.96 12.72 1.59
C ALA A 365 6.49 13.19 1.73
N ALA A 366 6.17 14.40 1.28
CA ALA A 366 4.81 14.92 1.33
C ALA A 366 3.83 14.07 0.47
N ALA A 367 4.22 13.69 -0.74
CA ALA A 367 3.44 12.79 -1.58
C ALA A 367 3.27 11.41 -0.94
N ALA A 368 4.30 10.93 -0.24
CA ALA A 368 4.28 9.65 0.46
C ALA A 368 3.33 9.61 1.67
N MET A 369 2.78 10.75 2.13
CA MET A 369 1.71 10.77 3.13
C MET A 369 0.50 9.92 2.68
N MET A 370 0.23 9.83 1.38
CA MET A 370 -0.84 8.99 0.81
C MET A 370 -0.62 7.48 1.01
N PHE A 371 0.59 7.04 1.38
CA PHE A 371 1.01 5.63 1.36
C PHE A 371 1.68 5.16 2.65
N THR A 372 2.64 5.94 3.16
CA THR A 372 3.48 5.65 4.32
C THR A 372 3.50 6.86 5.27
N PRO A 373 2.36 7.27 5.84
CA PRO A 373 2.24 8.52 6.58
C PRO A 373 3.14 8.59 7.82
N ASN A 374 3.35 7.45 8.51
CA ASN A 374 4.19 7.39 9.71
C ASN A 374 5.67 7.67 9.41
N GLU A 375 6.17 7.19 8.27
CA GLU A 375 7.55 7.45 7.83
C GLU A 375 7.70 8.83 7.19
N ALA A 376 6.67 9.27 6.46
CA ALA A 376 6.65 10.55 5.76
C ALA A 376 6.63 11.72 6.75
N ILE A 377 5.80 11.68 7.80
CA ILE A 377 5.72 12.77 8.78
C ILE A 377 7.05 12.98 9.52
N VAL A 378 7.79 11.90 9.80
CA VAL A 378 9.11 11.98 10.43
C VAL A 378 10.10 12.71 9.52
N ALA A 379 10.06 12.45 8.20
CA ALA A 379 10.91 13.15 7.24
C ALA A 379 10.52 14.62 7.07
N LEU A 380 9.22 14.92 6.94
CA LEU A 380 8.71 16.30 6.86
C LEU A 380 9.09 17.12 8.11
N ARG A 381 8.99 16.52 9.30
CA ARG A 381 9.43 17.14 10.54
C ARG A 381 10.92 17.41 10.54
N ASN A 382 11.74 16.46 10.10
CA ASN A 382 13.18 16.66 9.97
C ASN A 382 13.52 17.82 9.00
N TYR A 383 12.86 17.87 7.84
CA TYR A 383 13.03 18.97 6.88
C TYR A 383 12.66 20.32 7.47
N TYR A 384 11.56 20.38 8.23
CA TYR A 384 11.09 21.60 8.86
C TYR A 384 11.97 22.06 10.02
N GLU A 385 12.32 21.15 10.95
CA GLU A 385 13.03 21.49 12.19
C GLU A 385 14.55 21.65 11.97
N ASN A 386 15.16 20.80 11.14
CA ASN A 386 16.62 20.67 11.04
C ASN A 386 17.20 21.25 9.75
N HIS A 387 16.40 21.43 8.69
CA HIS A 387 16.82 22.00 7.40
C HIS A 387 16.20 23.37 7.16
N LYS A 388 16.39 24.32 8.08
CA LYS A 388 15.73 25.64 8.06
C LYS A 388 15.92 26.44 6.75
N ASN A 389 17.05 26.27 6.07
CA ASN A 389 17.33 26.94 4.78
C ASN A 389 16.50 26.37 3.62
N LEU A 390 15.80 25.25 3.82
CA LEU A 390 14.87 24.66 2.87
C LEU A 390 13.48 25.30 2.94
N TRP A 391 13.20 26.10 3.96
CA TRP A 391 11.90 26.75 4.14
C TRP A 391 11.92 28.17 3.57
N GLY A 392 10.99 28.45 2.66
CA GLY A 392 10.72 29.77 2.12
C GLY A 392 9.32 30.27 2.44
N GLU A 393 8.94 31.40 1.82
CA GLU A 393 7.64 32.06 1.98
C GLU A 393 6.44 31.11 1.75
N TYR A 394 6.57 30.20 0.78
CA TYR A 394 5.50 29.29 0.35
C TYR A 394 5.76 27.83 0.74
N GLY A 395 6.46 27.62 1.86
CA GLY A 395 6.80 26.30 2.37
C GLY A 395 8.17 25.82 1.89
N PHE A 396 8.32 24.52 1.65
CA PHE A 396 9.59 23.97 1.24
C PHE A 396 9.99 24.40 -0.18
N TYR A 397 11.25 24.83 -0.34
CA TYR A 397 11.91 24.91 -1.65
C TYR A 397 12.13 23.51 -2.23
N ASP A 398 12.47 23.45 -3.52
CA ASP A 398 12.35 22.24 -4.32
C ASP A 398 13.30 21.08 -3.93
N GLY A 399 14.39 21.39 -3.23
CA GLY A 399 15.30 20.37 -2.71
C GLY A 399 16.53 20.90 -1.98
N TYR A 400 17.32 19.97 -1.44
CA TYR A 400 18.61 20.24 -0.82
C TYR A 400 19.60 19.09 -1.03
N ASN A 401 20.89 19.39 -0.92
CA ASN A 401 22.00 18.46 -1.08
C ASN A 401 23.17 18.86 -0.14
N LEU A 402 23.46 18.02 0.84
CA LEU A 402 24.54 18.20 1.82
C LEU A 402 25.89 17.62 1.34
N ASP A 403 25.89 16.92 0.20
CA ASP A 403 27.02 16.18 -0.34
C ASP A 403 27.78 16.95 -1.44
N VAL A 404 27.51 18.26 -1.54
CA VAL A 404 28.22 19.20 -2.41
C VAL A 404 28.82 20.34 -1.58
N ASP A 405 29.89 20.96 -2.09
CA ASP A 405 30.58 22.08 -1.45
C ASP A 405 30.50 23.33 -2.36
N PRO A 406 29.84 24.42 -1.92
CA PRO A 406 29.12 24.56 -0.64
C PRO A 406 27.83 23.72 -0.61
N VAL A 407 27.37 23.40 0.61
CA VAL A 407 26.06 22.77 0.83
C VAL A 407 24.98 23.53 0.07
N TRP A 408 24.15 22.80 -0.66
CA TRP A 408 23.15 23.39 -1.55
C TRP A 408 21.74 23.24 -0.98
N TYR A 409 21.00 24.35 -0.97
CA TYR A 409 19.56 24.41 -0.78
C TYR A 409 18.98 25.11 -2.01
N ALA A 410 17.89 24.59 -2.56
CA ALA A 410 17.15 25.27 -3.60
C ALA A 410 16.71 26.64 -3.09
N ASP A 411 16.75 27.64 -3.98
CA ASP A 411 16.37 29.02 -3.69
C ASP A 411 15.05 29.41 -4.37
N ASP A 412 14.29 28.41 -4.84
CA ASP A 412 13.08 28.58 -5.64
C ASP A 412 12.24 27.30 -5.63
N TYR A 413 11.02 27.42 -6.13
CA TYR A 413 10.00 26.38 -6.15
C TYR A 413 9.89 25.73 -7.54
N SER A 414 9.31 24.53 -7.55
CA SER A 414 8.76 23.90 -8.75
C SER A 414 7.27 23.70 -8.54
N VAL A 415 6.42 24.36 -9.33
CA VAL A 415 4.96 24.38 -9.13
C VAL A 415 4.33 22.98 -9.03
N ILE A 416 4.85 21.98 -9.74
CA ILE A 416 4.37 20.60 -9.65
C ILE A 416 4.76 19.91 -8.33
N ASN A 417 5.90 20.27 -7.75
CA ASN A 417 6.39 19.73 -6.49
C ASN A 417 5.68 20.41 -5.30
N VAL A 418 5.40 21.71 -5.41
CA VAL A 418 4.47 22.43 -4.53
C VAL A 418 3.09 21.77 -4.61
N GLY A 419 2.59 21.51 -5.81
CA GLY A 419 1.29 20.89 -6.01
C GLY A 419 1.15 19.52 -5.35
N ILE A 420 2.04 18.57 -5.65
CA ILE A 420 1.95 17.23 -5.06
C ILE A 420 2.12 17.24 -3.53
N THR A 421 2.83 18.24 -2.98
CA THR A 421 2.96 18.43 -1.53
C THR A 421 1.59 18.66 -0.89
N LEU A 422 0.83 19.63 -1.40
CA LEU A 422 -0.51 19.94 -0.88
C LEU A 422 -1.50 18.79 -1.12
N LEU A 423 -1.55 18.28 -2.36
CA LEU A 423 -2.51 17.24 -2.74
C LEU A 423 -2.26 15.94 -1.99
N GLY A 424 -1.00 15.56 -1.79
CA GLY A 424 -0.62 14.35 -1.05
C GLY A 424 -1.02 14.41 0.42
N ILE A 425 -0.78 15.55 1.08
CA ILE A 425 -1.16 15.76 2.48
C ILE A 425 -2.69 15.79 2.62
N GLU A 426 -3.41 16.46 1.72
CA GLU A 426 -4.86 16.56 1.82
C GLU A 426 -5.56 15.21 1.56
N ASN A 427 -5.06 14.41 0.60
CA ASN A 427 -5.59 13.05 0.40
C ASN A 427 -5.35 12.13 1.60
N TYR A 428 -4.21 12.28 2.28
CA TYR A 428 -3.99 11.58 3.55
C TYR A 428 -4.99 12.01 4.63
N ARG A 429 -5.21 13.32 4.79
CA ARG A 429 -6.07 13.88 5.84
C ARG A 429 -7.53 13.52 5.67
N SER A 430 -8.06 13.69 4.46
CA SER A 430 -9.51 13.66 4.21
C SER A 430 -9.91 12.83 2.99
N GLY A 431 -8.95 12.50 2.12
CA GLY A 431 -9.23 11.92 0.80
C GLY A 431 -10.00 12.87 -0.13
N PHE A 432 -9.98 14.17 0.13
CA PHE A 432 -10.83 15.14 -0.59
C PHE A 432 -10.62 15.11 -2.11
N VAL A 433 -9.37 15.17 -2.57
CA VAL A 433 -9.06 15.21 -4.01
C VAL A 433 -9.55 13.94 -4.70
N TRP A 434 -9.29 12.78 -4.09
CA TRP A 434 -9.82 11.50 -4.54
C TRP A 434 -11.36 11.49 -4.62
N LYS A 435 -12.05 11.96 -3.59
CA LYS A 435 -13.52 12.00 -3.56
C LYS A 435 -14.08 12.86 -4.70
N GLN A 436 -13.53 14.05 -4.92
CA GLN A 436 -14.00 14.95 -5.98
C GLN A 436 -13.69 14.39 -7.37
N PHE A 437 -12.45 13.98 -7.62
CA PHE A 437 -12.04 13.47 -8.93
C PHE A 437 -12.79 12.19 -9.31
N MET A 438 -12.91 11.24 -8.39
CA MET A 438 -13.57 9.96 -8.65
C MET A 438 -15.10 10.09 -8.78
N LYS A 439 -15.72 11.18 -8.34
CA LYS A 439 -17.16 11.41 -8.52
C LYS A 439 -17.55 11.68 -9.99
N ASN A 440 -16.61 12.13 -10.81
CA ASN A 440 -16.90 12.52 -12.19
C ASN A 440 -17.29 11.30 -13.06
N PRO A 441 -18.40 11.38 -13.83
CA PRO A 441 -18.91 10.24 -14.60
C PRO A 441 -17.97 9.79 -15.73
N TYR A 442 -17.22 10.71 -16.34
CA TYR A 442 -16.27 10.38 -17.40
C TYR A 442 -15.01 9.72 -16.83
N VAL A 443 -14.57 10.11 -15.64
CA VAL A 443 -13.52 9.38 -14.90
C VAL A 443 -13.97 7.96 -14.59
N GLN A 444 -15.19 7.78 -14.08
CA GLN A 444 -15.75 6.45 -13.79
C GLN A 444 -15.85 5.58 -15.05
N LYS A 445 -16.29 6.16 -16.18
CA LYS A 445 -16.24 5.50 -17.49
C LYS A 445 -14.81 5.07 -17.83
N GLY A 446 -13.83 5.98 -17.71
CA GLY A 446 -12.42 5.70 -17.98
C GLY A 446 -11.86 4.56 -17.14
N ILE A 447 -12.12 4.56 -15.83
CA ILE A 447 -11.74 3.48 -14.89
C ILE A 447 -12.26 2.12 -15.36
N LYS A 448 -13.54 2.06 -15.75
CA LYS A 448 -14.15 0.85 -16.29
C LYS A 448 -13.52 0.43 -17.62
N GLU A 449 -13.31 1.37 -18.53
CA GLU A 449 -12.74 1.10 -19.87
C GLU A 449 -11.29 0.61 -19.80
N VAL A 450 -10.47 1.12 -18.90
CA VAL A 450 -9.12 0.57 -18.67
C VAL A 450 -9.15 -0.75 -17.87
N GLY A 451 -10.31 -1.12 -17.32
CA GLY A 451 -10.53 -2.36 -16.57
C GLY A 451 -9.95 -2.36 -15.17
N LEU A 452 -9.93 -1.20 -14.51
CA LEU A 452 -9.66 -1.08 -13.08
C LEU A 452 -10.95 -1.39 -12.32
N LEU A 453 -11.09 -2.63 -11.87
CA LEU A 453 -12.30 -3.10 -11.20
C LEU A 453 -12.15 -2.95 -9.69
N LYS A 454 -13.21 -2.47 -9.04
CA LYS A 454 -13.32 -2.54 -7.57
C LYS A 454 -13.27 -4.02 -7.19
N VAL A 455 -12.34 -4.40 -6.33
CA VAL A 455 -12.40 -5.70 -5.68
C VAL A 455 -13.47 -5.56 -4.61
N GLU A 456 -14.60 -6.29 -4.72
CA GLU A 456 -15.74 -6.14 -3.81
C GLU A 456 -15.30 -6.18 -2.34
N GLU A 457 -15.71 -5.18 -1.56
CA GLU A 457 -15.12 -4.79 -0.27
C GLU A 457 -15.72 -5.58 0.89
N TYR A 458 -15.25 -6.81 1.04
CA TYR A 458 -15.24 -7.46 2.34
C TYR A 458 -13.82 -7.92 2.64
N PRO A 459 -13.40 -7.98 3.92
CA PRO A 459 -12.13 -8.57 4.27
C PRO A 459 -11.97 -9.95 3.61
N LYS A 460 -10.82 -10.16 2.95
CA LYS A 460 -10.48 -11.46 2.34
C LYS A 460 -10.47 -12.62 3.35
N LEU A 461 -10.30 -12.29 4.63
CA LEU A 461 -10.43 -13.18 5.77
C LEU A 461 -11.46 -12.59 6.72
N LEU A 462 -12.42 -13.39 7.18
CA LEU A 462 -13.41 -13.00 8.18
C LEU A 462 -13.13 -13.77 9.48
N ILE A 463 -13.32 -13.15 10.65
CA ILE A 463 -13.34 -13.89 11.93
C ILE A 463 -14.79 -14.21 12.22
N THR A 464 -15.18 -15.47 12.09
CA THR A 464 -16.60 -15.89 12.12
C THR A 464 -17.03 -16.42 13.48
N GLU A 465 -16.10 -16.96 14.27
CA GLU A 465 -16.38 -17.44 15.61
C GLU A 465 -15.18 -17.22 16.55
N LEU A 466 -15.46 -16.88 17.80
CA LEU A 466 -14.46 -16.75 18.85
C LEU A 466 -14.91 -17.51 20.11
N MET A 467 -14.07 -18.40 20.60
CA MET A 467 -14.21 -18.98 21.93
C MET A 467 -13.07 -18.49 22.81
N VAL A 468 -13.42 -17.69 23.82
CA VAL A 468 -12.48 -17.10 24.78
C VAL A 468 -12.38 -17.91 26.08
N ASN A 469 -13.40 -18.70 26.43
CA ASN A 469 -13.47 -19.40 27.71
C ASN A 469 -13.85 -20.87 27.54
N SER A 470 -12.83 -21.74 27.44
CA SER A 470 -13.02 -23.19 27.35
C SER A 470 -13.84 -23.72 28.55
N PRO A 471 -14.71 -24.73 28.37
CA PRO A 471 -15.55 -25.26 29.44
C PRO A 471 -14.77 -25.60 30.73
N ALA A 472 -15.27 -25.14 31.88
CA ALA A 472 -14.66 -25.29 33.22
C ALA A 472 -14.37 -26.73 33.70
N GLU A 473 -14.89 -27.75 33.01
CA GLU A 473 -14.51 -29.15 33.26
C GLU A 473 -13.09 -29.48 32.75
N VAL A 474 -12.51 -28.60 31.94
CA VAL A 474 -11.12 -28.63 31.50
C VAL A 474 -10.27 -27.95 32.59
N ASP A 475 -9.32 -28.69 33.19
CA ASP A 475 -8.40 -28.21 34.24
C ASP A 475 -7.90 -26.78 33.94
N ALA A 476 -7.81 -25.89 34.94
CA ALA A 476 -7.27 -24.54 34.78
C ALA A 476 -5.85 -24.51 34.14
N LYS A 477 -5.11 -25.63 34.24
CA LYS A 477 -3.82 -25.87 33.56
C LYS A 477 -3.95 -26.14 32.05
N GLU A 478 -5.11 -26.59 31.61
CA GLU A 478 -5.45 -26.99 30.23
C GLU A 478 -6.30 -25.95 29.48
N ASN A 479 -6.58 -24.77 30.05
CA ASN A 479 -7.34 -23.70 29.37
C ASN A 479 -6.79 -23.38 27.97
N PHE A 480 -7.72 -23.18 27.04
CA PHE A 480 -7.45 -22.82 25.65
C PHE A 480 -8.54 -21.91 25.08
N GLU A 481 -8.24 -21.30 23.94
CA GLU A 481 -9.15 -20.48 23.13
C GLU A 481 -9.13 -20.98 21.70
N TYR A 482 -10.15 -20.65 20.90
CA TYR A 482 -10.01 -20.76 19.46
C TYR A 482 -10.62 -19.56 18.73
N ILE A 483 -10.06 -19.30 17.55
CA ILE A 483 -10.56 -18.31 16.60
C ILE A 483 -10.87 -19.05 15.31
N GLU A 484 -12.09 -18.94 14.81
CA GLU A 484 -12.42 -19.41 13.47
C GLU A 484 -12.23 -18.29 12.46
N VAL A 485 -11.48 -18.58 11.40
CA VAL A 485 -11.25 -17.66 10.29
C VAL A 485 -11.86 -18.26 9.03
N TYR A 486 -12.66 -17.49 8.30
CA TYR A 486 -13.24 -17.85 7.01
C TYR A 486 -12.51 -17.15 5.86
N ASN A 487 -12.26 -17.86 4.76
CA ASN A 487 -11.71 -17.29 3.54
C ASN A 487 -12.82 -16.82 2.61
N ASN A 488 -13.04 -15.51 2.61
CA ASN A 488 -14.05 -14.85 1.81
C ASN A 488 -13.58 -14.49 0.39
N SER A 489 -12.34 -14.84 0.05
CA SER A 489 -11.82 -14.64 -1.30
C SER A 489 -12.09 -15.84 -2.20
N THR A 490 -12.01 -15.63 -3.51
CA THR A 490 -11.97 -16.71 -4.52
C THR A 490 -10.60 -17.40 -4.62
N ARG A 491 -9.62 -17.05 -3.76
CA ARG A 491 -8.24 -17.56 -3.81
C ARG A 491 -7.92 -18.39 -2.56
N TYR A 492 -6.98 -19.33 -2.68
CA TYR A 492 -6.39 -19.95 -1.51
C TYR A 492 -5.61 -18.88 -0.73
N ILE A 493 -5.76 -18.85 0.59
CA ILE A 493 -4.99 -17.95 1.45
C ILE A 493 -4.10 -18.81 2.34
N ASP A 494 -2.83 -18.44 2.47
CA ASP A 494 -1.92 -19.07 3.41
C ASP A 494 -1.86 -18.24 4.69
N LEU A 495 -2.28 -18.81 5.82
CA LEU A 495 -2.21 -18.12 7.10
C LEU A 495 -0.77 -17.87 7.58
N ALA A 496 0.23 -18.53 6.98
CA ALA A 496 1.65 -18.26 7.21
C ALA A 496 2.04 -16.79 6.92
N ASP A 497 1.33 -16.12 6.02
CA ASP A 497 1.58 -14.72 5.66
C ASP A 497 0.98 -13.71 6.67
N TYR A 498 0.42 -14.19 7.79
CA TYR A 498 -0.31 -13.37 8.75
C TYR A 498 0.07 -13.64 10.22
N ASN A 499 -0.22 -12.65 11.06
CA ASN A 499 -0.15 -12.68 12.51
C ASN A 499 -1.57 -12.55 13.09
N ILE A 500 -1.82 -13.11 14.28
CA ILE A 500 -2.93 -12.67 15.13
C ILE A 500 -2.47 -11.49 15.97
N GLY A 501 -3.27 -10.42 15.99
CA GLY A 501 -3.12 -9.29 16.88
C GLY A 501 -4.17 -9.29 17.98
N TYR A 502 -3.75 -9.00 19.21
CA TYR A 502 -4.62 -8.69 20.35
C TYR A 502 -4.40 -7.25 20.77
N TYR A 503 -5.46 -6.44 20.71
CA TYR A 503 -5.45 -5.09 21.31
C TYR A 503 -6.21 -5.10 22.63
N PHE A 504 -5.57 -4.62 23.69
CA PHE A 504 -6.20 -4.40 24.99
C PHE A 504 -5.82 -3.01 25.52
N THR A 505 -6.72 -2.41 26.28
CA THR A 505 -6.44 -1.17 27.01
C THR A 505 -5.86 -1.56 28.37
N ASP A 506 -4.63 -1.13 28.66
CA ASP A 506 -4.03 -1.40 29.97
C ASP A 506 -4.66 -0.56 31.09
N ILE A 507 -4.25 -0.80 32.34
CA ILE A 507 -4.81 -0.13 33.52
C ILE A 507 -4.63 1.39 33.53
N TYR A 508 -3.82 1.93 32.61
CA TYR A 508 -3.57 3.37 32.44
C TYR A 508 -4.34 3.97 31.26
N GLY A 509 -5.24 3.22 30.63
CA GLY A 509 -5.99 3.69 29.46
C GLY A 509 -5.22 3.62 28.14
N THR A 510 -4.04 2.99 28.11
CA THR A 510 -3.21 2.91 26.89
C THR A 510 -3.53 1.65 26.09
N LEU A 511 -3.82 1.80 24.80
CA LEU A 511 -4.02 0.67 23.89
C LEU A 511 -2.69 -0.04 23.60
N ARG A 512 -2.60 -1.33 23.90
CA ARG A 512 -1.42 -2.17 23.60
C ARG A 512 -1.76 -3.24 22.58
N LEU A 513 -0.92 -3.36 21.56
CA LEU A 513 -0.96 -4.44 20.58
C LEU A 513 0.07 -5.51 20.94
N THR A 514 -0.39 -6.75 21.05
CA THR A 514 0.49 -7.93 21.07
C THR A 514 0.26 -8.77 19.82
N ARG A 515 1.33 -9.09 19.09
CA ARG A 515 1.29 -9.83 17.83
C ARG A 515 1.86 -11.23 18.03
N TYR A 516 1.23 -12.21 17.40
CA TYR A 516 1.68 -13.60 17.40
C TYR A 516 1.68 -14.17 15.98
N PRO A 517 2.82 -14.71 15.51
CA PRO A 517 2.86 -15.35 14.21
C PRO A 517 1.96 -16.59 14.20
N LEU A 518 1.23 -16.77 13.09
CA LEU A 518 0.40 -17.95 12.87
C LEU A 518 1.22 -19.18 12.51
N LEU A 519 2.47 -18.98 12.06
CA LEU A 519 3.53 -19.99 12.05
C LEU A 519 4.07 -20.14 13.48
N SER A 520 3.60 -21.15 14.21
CA SER A 520 4.26 -21.53 15.47
C SER A 520 5.46 -22.43 15.16
N TYR A 521 6.45 -22.46 16.05
CA TYR A 521 7.65 -23.30 15.93
C TYR A 521 7.36 -24.83 15.92
N ASP A 522 6.09 -25.24 16.01
CA ASP A 522 5.66 -26.61 16.32
C ASP A 522 4.48 -27.11 15.44
N THR A 523 4.18 -26.45 14.31
CA THR A 523 3.08 -26.87 13.43
C THR A 523 3.56 -27.69 12.23
N THR A 524 3.15 -28.97 12.17
CA THR A 524 3.25 -29.83 10.97
C THR A 524 2.01 -29.76 10.07
N ALA A 525 0.98 -29.00 10.48
CA ALA A 525 -0.31 -28.86 9.81
C ALA A 525 -0.31 -27.78 8.72
N SER A 526 -1.14 -27.95 7.69
CA SER A 526 -1.29 -26.95 6.61
C SER A 526 -1.94 -25.67 7.12
N THR A 527 -1.32 -24.52 6.86
CA THR A 527 -1.83 -23.17 7.14
C THR A 527 -2.77 -22.63 6.06
N ILE A 528 -3.02 -23.38 4.98
CA ILE A 528 -3.79 -22.91 3.82
C ILE A 528 -5.29 -23.07 4.04
N ILE A 529 -6.05 -22.00 3.83
CA ILE A 529 -7.51 -21.97 3.84
C ILE A 529 -8.04 -21.87 2.39
N LYS A 530 -8.95 -22.78 2.00
CA LYS A 530 -9.57 -22.80 0.66
C LYS A 530 -10.61 -21.68 0.53
N PRO A 531 -10.90 -21.20 -0.69
CA PRO A 531 -12.04 -20.31 -0.93
C PRO A 531 -13.33 -20.87 -0.32
N GLY A 532 -14.06 -20.05 0.42
CA GLY A 532 -15.32 -20.44 1.04
C GLY A 532 -15.22 -21.51 2.11
N LYS A 533 -14.04 -21.71 2.72
CA LYS A 533 -13.83 -22.63 3.84
C LYS A 533 -13.29 -21.89 5.05
N THR A 534 -13.41 -22.52 6.21
CA THR A 534 -12.88 -22.04 7.48
C THR A 534 -11.58 -22.73 7.86
N LYS A 535 -10.84 -22.11 8.76
CA LYS A 535 -9.73 -22.69 9.50
C LYS A 535 -9.90 -22.31 10.97
N VAL A 536 -9.78 -23.29 11.86
CA VAL A 536 -9.78 -23.07 13.30
C VAL A 536 -8.34 -22.82 13.76
N ILE A 537 -8.11 -21.70 14.44
CA ILE A 537 -6.82 -21.40 15.07
C ILE A 537 -6.98 -21.68 16.56
N TRP A 538 -6.41 -22.79 17.01
CA TRP A 538 -6.52 -23.29 18.37
C TRP A 538 -5.31 -22.86 19.20
N ILE A 539 -5.58 -22.05 20.22
CA ILE A 539 -4.58 -21.40 21.06
C ILE A 539 -4.51 -22.10 22.41
N LYS A 540 -3.35 -22.72 22.70
CA LYS A 540 -3.14 -23.56 23.88
C LYS A 540 -2.01 -23.06 24.77
N LYS A 541 -2.12 -23.33 26.08
CA LYS A 541 -0.99 -23.25 27.01
C LYS A 541 0.05 -24.33 26.67
N ARG A 542 1.35 -24.04 26.83
CA ARG A 542 2.50 -24.93 26.50
C ARG A 542 2.40 -26.38 27.02
N ASN A 543 1.58 -26.64 28.03
CA ASN A 543 1.43 -27.93 28.70
C ASN A 543 -0.03 -28.44 28.68
N ALA A 544 -0.91 -27.86 27.86
CA ALA A 544 -2.25 -28.41 27.67
C ALA A 544 -2.12 -29.72 26.87
N GLY A 545 -2.37 -30.86 27.54
CA GLY A 545 -2.19 -32.20 26.97
C GLY A 545 -3.25 -32.61 25.93
N LYS A 546 -4.08 -31.68 25.47
CA LYS A 546 -5.20 -31.94 24.57
C LYS A 546 -4.74 -32.16 23.13
N THR A 547 -5.23 -33.24 22.55
CA THR A 547 -5.10 -33.66 21.16
C THR A 547 -6.23 -33.10 20.30
N LEU A 548 -6.13 -33.27 18.97
CA LEU A 548 -7.23 -32.93 18.06
C LEU A 548 -8.49 -33.77 18.34
N ASP A 549 -8.31 -35.04 18.71
CA ASP A 549 -9.43 -35.92 19.04
C ASP A 549 -10.18 -35.41 20.28
N ASP A 550 -9.46 -34.94 21.31
CA ASP A 550 -10.08 -34.31 22.47
C ASP A 550 -10.87 -33.04 22.09
N PHE A 551 -10.36 -32.24 21.14
CA PHE A 551 -11.05 -31.04 20.65
C PHE A 551 -12.33 -31.41 19.91
N ASN A 552 -12.25 -32.41 19.03
CA ASN A 552 -13.38 -32.94 18.27
C ASN A 552 -14.45 -33.52 19.21
N ASP A 553 -14.05 -34.30 20.20
CA ASP A 553 -14.96 -34.89 21.19
C ASP A 553 -15.63 -33.84 22.06
N LEU A 554 -14.92 -32.77 22.42
CA LEU A 554 -15.46 -31.69 23.24
C LEU A 554 -16.55 -30.91 22.48
N TYR A 555 -16.30 -30.55 21.22
CA TYR A 555 -17.21 -29.71 20.43
C TYR A 555 -18.15 -30.51 19.53
N LYS A 556 -18.05 -31.85 19.55
CA LYS A 556 -18.85 -32.76 18.70
C LYS A 556 -18.67 -32.45 17.21
N VAL A 557 -17.44 -32.18 16.81
CA VAL A 557 -17.04 -31.88 15.42
C VAL A 557 -16.05 -32.94 14.91
N ASN A 558 -15.75 -32.90 13.62
CA ASN A 558 -14.82 -33.84 12.98
C ASN A 558 -13.77 -33.08 12.14
N LEU A 559 -13.01 -32.21 12.81
CA LEU A 559 -11.92 -31.46 12.18
C LEU A 559 -10.74 -32.38 11.93
N ARG A 560 -10.07 -32.19 10.79
CA ARG A 560 -8.83 -32.88 10.42
C ARG A 560 -7.64 -31.98 10.69
N ASN A 561 -6.43 -32.53 10.65
CA ASN A 561 -5.19 -31.73 10.78
C ASN A 561 -5.09 -30.57 9.78
N ASN A 562 -5.79 -30.63 8.64
CA ASN A 562 -5.81 -29.54 7.66
C ASN A 562 -6.87 -28.46 7.96
N ASP A 563 -7.77 -28.67 8.91
CA ASP A 563 -8.85 -27.74 9.24
C ASP A 563 -8.50 -26.88 10.47
N ILE A 564 -7.40 -27.20 11.16
CA ILE A 564 -6.98 -26.59 12.42
C ILE A 564 -5.48 -26.25 12.43
N VAL A 565 -5.14 -25.08 12.98
CA VAL A 565 -3.76 -24.64 13.25
C VAL A 565 -3.60 -24.49 14.75
N VAL A 566 -2.56 -25.10 15.33
CA VAL A 566 -2.33 -25.09 16.79
C VAL A 566 -1.20 -24.14 17.16
N ILE A 567 -1.45 -23.25 18.12
CA ILE A 567 -0.48 -22.29 18.64
C ILE A 567 -0.24 -22.58 20.13
N ASN A 568 0.99 -22.99 20.47
CA ASN A 568 1.40 -23.30 21.84
C ASN A 568 2.17 -22.11 22.47
N PHE A 569 1.65 -21.50 23.54
CA PHE A 569 2.27 -20.32 24.16
C PHE A 569 3.31 -20.63 25.24
N PRO A 570 4.56 -20.08 25.16
CA PRO A 570 5.66 -20.48 26.03
C PRO A 570 5.72 -19.84 27.43
N LYS A 571 5.06 -18.71 27.67
CA LYS A 571 4.91 -18.03 28.98
C LYS A 571 3.57 -17.29 29.00
N MET A 572 2.92 -17.23 30.17
CA MET A 572 1.59 -16.62 30.35
C MET A 572 1.56 -15.20 29.79
N ALA A 573 0.98 -15.04 28.60
CA ALA A 573 0.63 -13.76 28.08
C ALA A 573 -0.80 -13.43 28.49
N THR A 574 -1.09 -12.15 28.66
CA THR A 574 -2.39 -11.53 28.93
C THR A 574 -3.53 -11.89 27.96
N VAL A 575 -3.25 -12.74 26.96
CA VAL A 575 -4.13 -13.18 25.87
C VAL A 575 -5.30 -14.03 26.34
N LEU A 576 -5.06 -14.97 27.27
CA LEU A 576 -6.09 -15.87 27.83
C LEU A 576 -6.83 -15.26 29.04
N ASN A 577 -6.68 -13.94 29.26
CA ASN A 577 -7.39 -13.25 30.33
C ASN A 577 -8.75 -12.79 29.82
N ASN A 578 -9.79 -13.48 30.28
CA ASN A 578 -11.14 -13.32 29.76
C ASN A 578 -11.92 -12.18 30.40
N ASN A 579 -11.36 -11.51 31.41
CA ASN A 579 -12.07 -10.47 32.16
C ASN A 579 -11.88 -9.06 31.56
N PHE A 580 -11.16 -8.92 30.45
CA PHE A 580 -10.89 -7.64 29.79
C PHE A 580 -11.42 -7.63 28.37
N ALA A 581 -12.02 -6.49 27.98
CA ALA A 581 -12.37 -6.23 26.60
C ALA A 581 -11.11 -6.21 25.72
N ARG A 582 -11.21 -6.81 24.53
CA ARG A 582 -10.10 -6.86 23.57
C ARG A 582 -10.60 -6.90 22.12
N ASN A 583 -9.78 -6.38 21.21
CA ASN A 583 -9.95 -6.60 19.78
C ASN A 583 -9.02 -7.72 19.33
N ILE A 584 -9.57 -8.69 18.61
CA ILE A 584 -8.86 -9.81 18.00
C ILE A 584 -8.80 -9.53 16.50
N THR A 585 -7.62 -9.57 15.91
CA THR A 585 -7.43 -9.21 14.50
C THR A 585 -6.49 -10.16 13.77
N ILE A 586 -6.63 -10.22 12.45
CA ILE A 586 -5.61 -10.77 11.54
C ILE A 586 -4.83 -9.62 10.91
N ILE A 587 -3.50 -9.66 10.98
CA ILE A 587 -2.57 -8.63 10.48
C ILE A 587 -1.56 -9.33 9.55
N LYS A 588 -1.02 -8.66 8.53
CA LYS A 588 0.08 -9.26 7.72
C LYS A 588 1.36 -9.50 8.55
N ALA A 589 2.10 -10.56 8.23
CA ALA A 589 3.20 -11.08 9.05
C ALA A 589 4.41 -10.13 9.19
N ASP A 590 4.69 -9.32 8.18
CA ASP A 590 5.91 -8.51 8.02
C ASP A 590 5.74 -7.02 8.37
N GLU A 591 4.58 -6.63 8.90
CA GLU A 591 4.26 -5.22 9.10
C GLU A 591 4.58 -4.69 10.50
N LYS A 592 5.37 -3.61 10.57
CA LYS A 592 5.71 -2.88 11.81
C LYS A 592 4.53 -2.04 12.35
N PHE A 593 3.47 -1.83 11.57
CA PHE A 593 2.31 -0.99 11.88
C PHE A 593 0.99 -1.77 12.00
N ASP A 594 -0.09 -1.10 12.37
CA ASP A 594 -1.44 -1.64 12.52
C ASP A 594 -2.14 -1.75 11.14
N ASN A 595 -1.96 -2.86 10.42
CA ASN A 595 -2.64 -3.14 9.15
C ASN A 595 -3.58 -4.35 9.27
N ARG A 596 -4.70 -4.11 9.93
CA ARG A 596 -5.72 -5.12 10.20
C ARG A 596 -6.43 -5.49 8.92
N ILE A 597 -6.43 -6.78 8.60
CA ILE A 597 -7.24 -7.37 7.54
C ILE A 597 -8.69 -7.48 7.99
N VAL A 598 -8.90 -7.86 9.25
CA VAL A 598 -10.21 -8.02 9.88
C VAL A 598 -10.09 -7.81 11.38
N ASN A 599 -11.13 -7.32 12.02
CA ASN A 599 -11.18 -7.03 13.44
C ASN A 599 -12.47 -7.56 14.07
N ALA A 600 -12.37 -8.31 15.17
CA ALA A 600 -13.50 -8.80 15.96
C ALA A 600 -13.38 -8.31 17.42
N PHE A 601 -14.48 -7.78 17.97
CA PHE A 601 -14.51 -7.23 19.33
C PHE A 601 -15.07 -8.23 20.34
N TYR A 602 -14.38 -8.35 21.48
CA TYR A 602 -14.78 -9.08 22.69
C TYR A 602 -14.91 -8.12 23.87
N ASP A 603 -16.02 -8.16 24.61
CA ASP A 603 -16.33 -7.16 25.63
C ASP A 603 -15.83 -7.48 27.05
N GLY A 604 -15.36 -8.69 27.32
CA GLY A 604 -14.85 -9.12 28.63
C GLY A 604 -15.89 -9.33 29.74
N LYS A 605 -17.16 -8.99 29.53
CA LYS A 605 -18.21 -9.01 30.56
C LYS A 605 -19.43 -9.79 30.09
N SER A 606 -20.24 -9.22 29.21
CA SER A 606 -21.48 -9.86 28.76
C SER A 606 -21.21 -11.03 27.81
N ASP A 607 -20.00 -11.07 27.26
CA ASP A 607 -19.50 -12.16 26.43
C ASP A 607 -18.81 -13.27 27.24
N PHE A 608 -18.60 -13.06 28.56
CA PHE A 608 -17.93 -14.02 29.42
C PHE A 608 -18.90 -15.09 29.95
N THR A 609 -19.09 -16.15 29.16
CA THR A 609 -19.86 -17.32 29.58
C THR A 609 -19.05 -18.60 29.38
N ASN A 610 -19.02 -19.44 30.42
CA ASN A 610 -18.27 -20.68 30.43
C ASN A 610 -18.72 -21.63 29.31
N GLY A 611 -17.76 -22.06 28.47
CA GLY A 611 -18.00 -23.02 27.39
C GLY A 611 -18.90 -22.51 26.26
N LYS A 612 -19.08 -21.20 26.14
CA LYS A 612 -19.83 -20.57 25.04
C LYS A 612 -18.90 -19.78 24.12
N SER A 613 -19.30 -19.67 22.86
CA SER A 613 -18.62 -18.87 21.85
C SER A 613 -19.41 -17.60 21.50
N ILE A 614 -18.77 -16.77 20.70
CA ILE A 614 -19.34 -15.58 20.06
C ILE A 614 -19.29 -15.82 18.56
N ILE A 615 -20.41 -15.65 17.88
CA ILE A 615 -20.45 -15.68 16.42
C ILE A 615 -20.54 -14.27 15.85
N TYR A 616 -19.83 -14.06 14.75
CA TYR A 616 -19.68 -12.79 14.08
C TYR A 616 -20.23 -12.88 12.66
N TYR A 617 -20.65 -11.73 12.16
CA TYR A 617 -21.19 -11.55 10.82
C TYR A 617 -20.29 -10.64 10.01
N TYR A 618 -20.20 -10.88 8.70
CA TYR A 618 -19.43 -10.04 7.80
C TYR A 618 -19.89 -8.57 7.90
N PRO A 619 -18.96 -7.60 7.77
CA PRO A 619 -19.29 -6.19 7.84
C PRO A 619 -20.23 -5.81 6.68
N LYS A 620 -21.40 -5.21 6.95
CA LYS A 620 -22.35 -4.79 5.88
C LYS A 620 -21.98 -3.46 5.23
N HIS A 621 -21.02 -2.76 5.80
CA HIS A 621 -20.43 -1.53 5.29
C HIS A 621 -18.96 -1.77 4.99
N ASP A 622 -18.41 -1.13 3.95
CA ASP A 622 -17.01 -1.27 3.47
C ASP A 622 -15.99 -1.00 4.62
N ASP A 623 -15.81 -1.97 5.51
CA ASP A 623 -15.06 -1.89 6.78
C ASP A 623 -14.45 -3.27 7.11
N ILE A 624 -13.56 -3.30 8.10
CA ILE A 624 -12.86 -4.48 8.59
C ILE A 624 -13.44 -5.02 9.90
N ILE A 625 -14.38 -4.30 10.52
CA ILE A 625 -14.94 -4.63 11.83
C ILE A 625 -16.11 -5.61 11.66
N MET A 626 -15.97 -6.80 12.23
CA MET A 626 -17.02 -7.82 12.22
C MET A 626 -18.26 -7.36 13.00
N GLU A 627 -19.45 -7.63 12.47
CA GLU A 627 -20.72 -7.30 13.07
C GLU A 627 -21.16 -8.33 14.13
N ARG A 628 -21.97 -7.85 15.07
CA ARG A 628 -22.60 -8.66 16.12
C ARG A 628 -24.11 -8.43 16.12
N LEU A 629 -24.88 -9.49 15.92
CA LEU A 629 -26.34 -9.46 15.97
C LEU A 629 -26.79 -9.90 17.37
N ILE A 630 -26.90 -8.96 18.31
CA ILE A 630 -27.32 -9.28 19.68
C ILE A 630 -28.84 -9.55 19.70
N PRO A 631 -29.33 -10.65 20.32
CA PRO A 631 -28.61 -11.60 21.18
C PRO A 631 -27.99 -12.81 20.48
N LYS A 632 -28.24 -13.04 19.18
CA LYS A 632 -27.78 -14.21 18.40
C LYS A 632 -26.26 -14.44 18.49
N SER A 633 -25.47 -13.37 18.51
CA SER A 633 -24.01 -13.43 18.62
C SER A 633 -23.48 -13.85 19.99
N GLN A 634 -24.26 -13.80 21.07
CA GLN A 634 -23.77 -14.06 22.44
C GLN A 634 -24.18 -15.43 22.95
N ASN A 635 -23.34 -16.01 23.81
CA ASN A 635 -23.62 -17.26 24.51
C ASN A 635 -23.93 -18.43 23.56
N HIS A 636 -23.32 -18.41 22.37
CA HIS A 636 -23.54 -19.40 21.33
C HIS A 636 -22.92 -20.75 21.75
N ASN A 637 -23.54 -21.86 21.31
CA ASN A 637 -22.92 -23.17 21.46
C ASN A 637 -21.78 -23.26 20.43
N PRO A 638 -20.53 -23.51 20.84
CA PRO A 638 -19.40 -23.56 19.92
C PRO A 638 -19.63 -24.45 18.68
N THR A 639 -19.38 -23.92 17.48
CA THR A 639 -19.53 -24.64 16.20
C THR A 639 -18.26 -24.55 15.33
N PRO A 640 -17.07 -24.91 15.85
CA PRO A 640 -15.82 -24.74 15.12
C PRO A 640 -15.81 -25.57 13.83
N GLY A 641 -15.51 -24.91 12.71
CA GLY A 641 -15.52 -25.50 11.37
C GLY A 641 -16.86 -25.43 10.64
N ILE A 642 -17.89 -24.83 11.25
CA ILE A 642 -19.25 -24.77 10.70
C ILE A 642 -19.70 -23.30 10.64
N ILE A 643 -20.13 -22.88 9.46
CA ILE A 643 -20.59 -21.52 9.17
C ILE A 643 -22.10 -21.51 8.94
N GLU A 644 -22.80 -20.56 9.54
CA GLU A 644 -24.15 -20.18 9.14
C GLU A 644 -24.11 -19.30 7.88
N GLU A 645 -25.07 -19.50 6.98
CA GLU A 645 -25.17 -18.77 5.71
C GLU A 645 -25.12 -17.23 5.89
N GLU A 646 -25.67 -16.71 6.98
CA GLU A 646 -25.71 -15.28 7.28
C GLU A 646 -24.35 -14.70 7.71
N GLN A 647 -23.41 -15.52 8.20
CA GLN A 647 -22.13 -15.04 8.75
C GLN A 647 -21.17 -14.56 7.65
N VAL A 648 -21.41 -14.96 6.40
CA VAL A 648 -20.56 -14.66 5.25
C VAL A 648 -21.40 -14.06 4.11
N PRO A 649 -20.79 -13.28 3.20
CA PRO A 649 -21.50 -12.77 2.03
C PRO A 649 -22.01 -13.90 1.13
N GLN A 650 -23.19 -13.71 0.54
CA GLN A 650 -23.82 -14.63 -0.43
C GLN A 650 -22.98 -14.84 -1.70
N THR A 651 -22.19 -13.82 -2.05
CA THR A 651 -21.18 -13.88 -3.11
C THR A 651 -19.82 -13.64 -2.48
N ASN A 652 -18.93 -14.64 -2.52
CA ASN A 652 -17.52 -14.44 -2.15
C ASN A 652 -16.95 -13.28 -2.96
N VAL A 653 -16.08 -12.48 -2.35
CA VAL A 653 -15.42 -11.34 -3.01
C VAL A 653 -14.83 -11.80 -4.33
N ILE A 654 -15.41 -11.29 -5.43
CA ILE A 654 -14.93 -11.55 -6.77
C ILE A 654 -13.62 -10.77 -6.92
N TYR A 655 -12.51 -11.44 -6.65
CA TYR A 655 -11.29 -11.11 -7.37
C TYR A 655 -11.56 -11.44 -8.83
N PRO A 656 -11.50 -10.49 -9.77
CA PRO A 656 -11.70 -10.78 -11.17
C PRO A 656 -10.79 -11.94 -11.55
N ILE A 657 -11.44 -13.04 -11.94
CA ILE A 657 -10.75 -14.20 -12.50
C ILE A 657 -10.20 -13.73 -13.83
N ILE A 658 -8.93 -13.36 -13.83
CA ILE A 658 -8.12 -13.42 -15.03
C ILE A 658 -7.20 -14.59 -14.79
N LYS A 659 -7.79 -15.78 -14.84
CA LYS A 659 -7.01 -17.01 -14.74
C LYS A 659 -6.11 -17.10 -15.98
N ARG A 660 -4.83 -17.39 -15.72
CA ARG A 660 -4.22 -18.59 -16.30
C ARG A 660 -5.02 -19.78 -15.77
N THR A 661 -5.74 -20.51 -16.60
CA THR A 661 -6.37 -21.77 -16.19
C THR A 661 -5.36 -22.93 -16.34
N LEU A 662 -5.20 -23.75 -15.29
CA LEU A 662 -5.02 -25.19 -15.53
C LEU A 662 -6.38 -25.64 -16.02
N ASP A 663 -6.56 -25.77 -17.34
CA ASP A 663 -7.88 -26.09 -17.86
C ASP A 663 -8.30 -27.50 -17.43
N HIS A 664 -7.39 -28.49 -17.41
CA HIS A 664 -7.74 -29.85 -17.02
C HIS A 664 -6.63 -30.49 -16.16
N VAL A 665 -6.98 -30.93 -14.95
CA VAL A 665 -6.38 -32.18 -14.47
C VAL A 665 -6.90 -33.23 -15.46
N GLY A 666 -6.03 -33.66 -16.36
CA GLY A 666 -6.33 -34.67 -17.35
C GLY A 666 -6.78 -35.99 -16.70
N LYS A 667 -7.38 -36.82 -17.54
CA LYS A 667 -8.05 -38.07 -17.19
C LYS A 667 -7.21 -38.87 -16.19
N ILE A 668 -7.74 -39.09 -14.99
CA ILE A 668 -7.11 -40.00 -14.04
C ILE A 668 -7.35 -41.41 -14.54
N VAL A 669 -6.28 -42.16 -14.81
CA VAL A 669 -6.34 -43.55 -15.24
C VAL A 669 -5.49 -44.35 -14.27
N GLU A 670 -6.15 -45.15 -13.43
CA GLU A 670 -5.49 -46.00 -12.42
C GLU A 670 -4.53 -45.23 -11.50
N ASP A 671 -3.22 -45.46 -11.62
CA ASP A 671 -2.14 -44.87 -10.82
C ASP A 671 -1.45 -43.68 -11.53
N SER A 672 -2.09 -43.14 -12.56
CA SER A 672 -1.53 -42.09 -13.42
C SER A 672 -2.41 -40.85 -13.52
N ILE A 673 -1.75 -39.73 -13.77
CA ILE A 673 -2.36 -38.42 -13.90
C ILE A 673 -1.71 -37.62 -15.02
N ASP A 674 -2.54 -37.04 -15.88
CA ASP A 674 -2.12 -36.02 -16.84
C ASP A 674 -2.35 -34.62 -16.26
N LEU A 675 -1.30 -33.82 -16.10
CA LEU A 675 -1.44 -32.39 -15.77
C LEU A 675 -1.39 -31.58 -17.07
N ALA A 676 -2.46 -30.86 -17.42
CA ALA A 676 -2.47 -29.96 -18.58
C ALA A 676 -2.76 -28.50 -18.17
N TRP A 677 -2.18 -27.54 -18.89
CA TRP A 677 -2.39 -26.12 -18.66
C TRP A 677 -2.56 -25.36 -19.97
N THR A 678 -2.94 -24.08 -19.88
CA THR A 678 -3.14 -23.25 -21.06
C THR A 678 -2.40 -21.93 -20.88
N ASP A 679 -1.70 -21.50 -21.93
CA ASP A 679 -0.94 -20.26 -21.90
C ASP A 679 -1.85 -19.04 -22.14
N PRO A 680 -1.70 -17.95 -21.37
CA PRO A 680 -2.38 -16.70 -21.69
C PRO A 680 -1.87 -16.13 -23.01
N ILE A 681 -2.70 -15.33 -23.70
CA ILE A 681 -2.48 -14.79 -25.05
C ILE A 681 -1.15 -13.99 -25.21
N ASN A 682 -0.45 -13.66 -24.12
CA ASN A 682 0.88 -13.02 -24.14
C ASN A 682 1.87 -13.61 -23.10
N ALA A 683 1.87 -14.93 -22.89
CA ALA A 683 2.75 -15.57 -21.90
C ALA A 683 4.24 -15.35 -22.17
N ASN A 684 4.93 -14.64 -21.28
CA ASN A 684 6.35 -14.31 -21.39
C ASN A 684 7.21 -15.23 -20.50
N TYR A 685 7.47 -16.46 -20.98
CA TYR A 685 8.35 -17.43 -20.32
C TYR A 685 9.07 -18.33 -21.34
N GLU A 686 10.15 -19.01 -20.95
CA GLU A 686 10.92 -19.95 -21.79
C GLU A 686 10.52 -21.41 -21.53
N TYR A 687 10.42 -21.79 -20.25
CA TYR A 687 10.05 -23.15 -19.86
C TYR A 687 9.27 -23.19 -18.54
N VAL A 688 8.66 -24.33 -18.27
CA VAL A 688 7.88 -24.63 -17.07
C VAL A 688 8.61 -25.61 -16.19
N ASN A 689 8.54 -25.43 -14.87
CA ASN A 689 8.89 -26.45 -13.89
C ASN A 689 7.65 -26.87 -13.10
N ILE A 690 7.67 -28.10 -12.58
CA ILE A 690 6.61 -28.65 -11.73
C ILE A 690 7.25 -29.14 -10.44
N TYR A 691 6.71 -28.70 -9.31
CA TYR A 691 7.16 -29.08 -7.97
C TYR A 691 6.11 -29.90 -7.25
N ASN A 692 6.53 -30.81 -6.37
CA ASN A 692 5.61 -31.53 -5.50
C ASN A 692 5.24 -30.70 -4.26
N GLN A 693 4.48 -31.32 -3.35
CA GLN A 693 4.04 -30.74 -2.08
C GLN A 693 5.17 -30.28 -1.15
N ASP A 694 6.35 -30.88 -1.26
CA ASP A 694 7.53 -30.61 -0.44
C ASP A 694 8.45 -29.56 -1.10
N GLY A 695 8.01 -28.95 -2.21
CA GLY A 695 8.80 -27.98 -2.98
C GLY A 695 9.93 -28.61 -3.77
N ILE A 696 9.93 -29.94 -3.96
CA ILE A 696 10.92 -30.65 -4.77
C ILE A 696 10.49 -30.61 -6.23
N LYS A 697 11.39 -30.20 -7.12
CA LYS A 697 11.15 -30.20 -8.57
C LYS A 697 10.99 -31.64 -9.07
N VAL A 698 9.80 -31.97 -9.54
CA VAL A 698 9.42 -33.30 -10.05
C VAL A 698 9.31 -33.36 -11.57
N ALA A 699 9.21 -32.22 -12.25
CA ALA A 699 9.36 -32.13 -13.70
C ALA A 699 9.87 -30.74 -14.14
N GLY A 700 10.40 -30.64 -15.36
CA GLY A 700 10.98 -29.41 -15.92
C GLY A 700 12.49 -29.52 -16.17
N PRO A 701 13.05 -28.74 -17.12
CA PRO A 701 12.37 -27.71 -17.91
C PRO A 701 11.45 -28.30 -18.99
N ILE A 702 10.19 -27.87 -19.00
CA ILE A 702 9.22 -28.21 -20.05
C ILE A 702 9.11 -26.98 -20.96
N GLU A 703 9.58 -27.11 -22.20
CA GLU A 703 9.62 -25.98 -23.15
C GLU A 703 8.22 -25.41 -23.42
N LYS A 704 8.16 -24.09 -23.64
CA LYS A 704 6.94 -23.38 -24.02
C LYS A 704 6.26 -24.03 -25.24
N GLY A 705 4.95 -24.26 -25.14
CA GLY A 705 4.16 -24.97 -26.15
C GLY A 705 3.85 -26.43 -25.80
N ASN A 706 4.63 -27.06 -24.91
CA ASN A 706 4.34 -28.39 -24.37
C ASN A 706 3.50 -28.29 -23.09
N ASN A 707 2.20 -28.09 -23.26
CA ASN A 707 1.33 -27.67 -22.15
C ASN A 707 0.71 -28.84 -21.35
N SER A 708 1.42 -29.97 -21.26
CA SER A 708 0.99 -31.11 -20.46
C SER A 708 2.14 -31.97 -19.93
N LYS A 709 1.93 -32.66 -18.80
CA LYS A 709 2.86 -33.64 -18.22
C LYS A 709 2.14 -34.77 -17.48
N THR A 710 2.42 -36.01 -17.85
CA THR A 710 1.94 -37.22 -17.17
C THR A 710 2.85 -37.63 -16.01
N PHE A 711 2.26 -38.03 -14.89
CA PHE A 711 2.92 -38.70 -13.76
C PHE A 711 2.27 -40.08 -13.54
N THR A 712 3.07 -41.13 -13.36
CA THR A 712 2.63 -42.54 -13.19
C THR A 712 3.18 -43.12 -11.88
N GLY A 713 2.69 -44.28 -11.43
CA GLY A 713 3.18 -44.92 -10.20
C GLY A 713 2.70 -44.24 -8.91
N LEU A 714 1.57 -43.52 -8.97
CA LEU A 714 1.00 -42.82 -7.83
C LEU A 714 0.20 -43.78 -6.95
N THR A 715 0.28 -43.61 -5.63
CA THR A 715 -0.44 -44.44 -4.68
C THR A 715 -1.94 -44.15 -4.76
N LEU A 716 -2.75 -45.19 -5.01
CA LEU A 716 -4.22 -45.11 -4.96
C LEU A 716 -4.68 -44.61 -3.58
N GLY A 717 -5.73 -43.80 -3.56
CA GLY A 717 -6.26 -43.18 -2.33
C GLY A 717 -5.42 -42.01 -1.78
N LYS A 718 -4.27 -41.70 -2.38
CA LYS A 718 -3.39 -40.59 -1.93
C LYS A 718 -3.60 -39.33 -2.75
N ALA A 719 -3.58 -38.18 -2.06
CA ALA A 719 -3.58 -36.87 -2.69
C ALA A 719 -2.14 -36.41 -3.01
N TYR A 720 -1.95 -35.87 -4.20
CA TYR A 720 -0.69 -35.30 -4.67
C TYR A 720 -0.88 -33.81 -4.97
N PHE A 721 0.14 -33.00 -4.69
CA PHE A 721 0.16 -31.59 -5.05
C PHE A 721 1.23 -31.33 -6.08
N PHE A 722 0.88 -30.50 -7.06
CA PHE A 722 1.80 -30.03 -8.07
C PHE A 722 1.75 -28.51 -8.14
N THR A 723 2.91 -27.86 -8.14
CA THR A 723 3.04 -26.42 -8.37
C THR A 723 3.73 -26.22 -9.71
N ILE A 724 3.01 -25.66 -10.67
CA ILE A 724 3.52 -25.33 -12.00
C ILE A 724 4.06 -23.92 -11.98
N THR A 725 5.35 -23.73 -12.18
CA THR A 725 6.00 -22.43 -12.29
C THR A 725 6.40 -22.18 -13.74
N THR A 726 6.39 -20.92 -14.15
CA THR A 726 7.02 -20.49 -15.41
C THR A 726 8.36 -19.85 -15.11
N VAL A 727 9.38 -20.20 -15.88
CA VAL A 727 10.71 -19.59 -15.84
C VAL A 727 10.91 -18.77 -17.10
N ASN A 728 11.21 -17.49 -16.93
CA ASN A 728 11.40 -16.57 -18.06
C ASN A 728 12.82 -16.60 -18.63
N LYS A 729 13.06 -15.82 -19.70
CA LYS A 729 14.34 -15.71 -20.38
C LYS A 729 15.51 -15.21 -19.53
N PHE A 730 15.20 -14.72 -18.33
CA PHE A 730 16.17 -14.26 -17.34
C PHE A 730 16.36 -15.29 -16.21
N ASN A 731 15.84 -16.50 -16.38
CA ASN A 731 15.89 -17.58 -15.41
C ASN A 731 15.19 -17.28 -14.08
N ILE A 732 14.21 -16.35 -14.10
CA ILE A 732 13.40 -16.00 -12.92
C ILE A 732 12.13 -16.85 -12.94
N GLU A 733 11.92 -17.56 -11.85
CA GLU A 733 10.82 -18.49 -11.67
C GLU A 733 9.64 -17.83 -10.95
N SER A 734 8.44 -17.95 -11.53
CA SER A 734 7.22 -17.44 -10.92
C SER A 734 6.90 -18.15 -9.60
N LYS A 735 6.09 -17.54 -8.73
CA LYS A 735 5.54 -18.20 -7.51
C LYS A 735 4.74 -19.48 -7.77
N GLY A 736 4.37 -19.73 -9.02
CA GLY A 736 3.72 -20.95 -9.47
C GLY A 736 2.21 -20.99 -9.23
N VAL A 737 1.53 -21.81 -10.03
CA VAL A 737 0.11 -22.13 -9.89
C VAL A 737 0.02 -23.55 -9.34
N ARG A 738 -0.62 -23.69 -8.19
CA ARG A 738 -0.74 -24.98 -7.49
C ARG A 738 -2.04 -25.69 -7.85
N THR A 739 -1.95 -27.00 -8.07
CA THR A 739 -3.09 -27.92 -8.21
C THR A 739 -2.91 -29.11 -7.27
N ASN A 740 -4.01 -29.75 -6.91
CA ASN A 740 -4.00 -30.97 -6.09
C ASN A 740 -4.92 -32.02 -6.72
N VAL A 741 -4.49 -33.27 -6.68
CA VAL A 741 -5.21 -34.36 -7.35
C VAL A 741 -5.23 -35.59 -6.47
N LEU A 742 -6.43 -36.14 -6.28
CA LEU A 742 -6.67 -37.36 -5.53
C LEU A 742 -6.70 -38.53 -6.52
N ILE A 743 -5.84 -39.53 -6.29
CA ILE A 743 -5.89 -40.77 -7.08
C ILE A 743 -7.02 -41.65 -6.51
N PRO A 744 -8.05 -42.01 -7.29
CA PRO A 744 -9.16 -42.83 -6.82
C PRO A 744 -8.67 -44.16 -6.24
N GLU A 745 -9.35 -44.65 -5.21
CA GLU A 745 -9.18 -46.03 -4.77
C GLU A 745 -9.75 -46.98 -5.83
N LYS A 746 -9.17 -48.17 -5.97
CA LYS A 746 -9.74 -49.21 -6.85
C LYS A 746 -11.14 -49.53 -6.34
N VAL A 747 -12.16 -49.21 -7.13
CA VAL A 747 -13.51 -49.73 -6.91
C VAL A 747 -13.47 -51.19 -7.33
N GLU A 748 -13.51 -52.12 -6.38
CA GLU A 748 -13.87 -53.50 -6.70
C GLU A 748 -15.31 -53.47 -7.19
N GLU A 749 -15.53 -53.81 -8.46
CA GLU A 749 -16.87 -54.04 -8.98
C GLU A 749 -17.52 -55.12 -8.11
N ALA A 750 -18.56 -54.72 -7.37
CA ALA A 750 -19.46 -55.68 -6.75
C ALA A 750 -20.09 -56.52 -7.86
N VAL A 751 -19.61 -57.75 -7.99
CA VAL A 751 -20.22 -58.77 -8.84
C VAL A 751 -21.60 -59.06 -8.26
N ASN A 752 -22.63 -58.54 -8.93
CA ASN A 752 -24.02 -58.98 -8.71
C ASN A 752 -24.12 -60.47 -9.04
N ASN A 753 -24.44 -61.28 -8.04
CA ASN A 753 -25.12 -62.56 -8.19
C ASN A 753 -26.30 -62.61 -7.23
#